data_AF-A0A3E4EFP5-F1
#
_entry.id   AF-A0A3E4EFP5-F1
#
_cell.length_a   1.000
_cell.length_b   1.000
_cell.length_c   1.000
_cell.angle_alpha   90.00
_cell.angle_beta   90.00
_cell.angle_gamma   90.00
#
_symmetry.space_group_name_H-M   'P 1'
#
loop_
_entity.id
_entity.type
_entity.pdbx_description
1 polymer ?
#
loop_
_entity_poly.entity_id
_entity_poly.type
_entity_poly.pdbx_seq_one_letter_code
_entity_poly.pdbx_strand_id
1 'polypeptide(L)'
;MEQKMTNNHITIGILAHVDAGKTTLSEAMLYSTGKIRSLGRVDHQDAYLDNDAQERERGITIFSKQARLDISRGTNAADTADTARTADVARTADTARTWHVVMLDTPGHVDFSAEMERTLQVLDYAILVISATDGVQGHTRTLWRLLKHYNVPTFIFVNKMDMQGTDAEKVQAELKSELSDGCVDFSSQDLFEELAMCSESLLDEFMESGELTDAHIAQAVAQREVFPCFYGSALKLDRVDTLIQGLSRFMCEKNYPDDFSARVYKIGRDDRGSRLTFLKVTGGCLRVRDKIEYKAHGGDEAKGLLIEKIDQIRKYSGEKYEIADVAEAGEIVAVTGLSSTLPGQGLGFEQQSNMPILEPVLNYRMILPDDVNPAAFMEKLKQLEEEDPQLYIVWVEEFKEIHVQLMGQVQMEVLVRLIKDRFGVVVTFGPGSIVYKETIARAVEGVGHFEPLRHYAEVHLLLSPAERGSGITVTSTCSEDVLDKNWQRLIATHVEEKEHRGVLTGSALTDVKVTILTGRAHVKHTEGGDFRQATYRAIRQGLKSTESVLLEPYYSFILQVPMEYVGRAMTDLEQRFARAESPQFATTAAREMATITGKAPVATMQDYVSLVHAYTKGLGHLTLELWGYDECHNPAEVIAQMHYDSEEDFRNPTGSVFCAHGSGYVVPWDEVPEHMHLPYVYHGDESEEALAASARTQNAFSAEDAQALAGNRRRTSFEKAVSGMSSVELDAQLADVYAREFGMGKNDIAEDQRRKWSGKKKNEYEGLSGKPRTVKHDKHGNPIYPKKSPGEEYLIVDGYNIIFAWEDLKELSRINIDSARDALKDVLSDYQGYKGCHLLLVFDAYKVKGNAGKRETFHNIEVVYTKQDETADAFIEKTVFGIRDRYKVTVATSDGLEQQTVMSLGALRMSARELKEHIEMTKRAGMEAFISG
;
A
#
# COMPACT_ATOMS: atom_id res chain seq x y z
N MET A 1 -14.20 16.88 43.18
CA MET A 1 -14.74 17.56 42.00
C MET A 1 -13.55 17.99 41.18
N GLU A 2 -13.05 17.08 40.34
CA GLU A 2 -12.03 17.41 39.34
C GLU A 2 -12.64 18.40 38.36
N GLN A 3 -11.94 19.52 38.14
CA GLN A 3 -12.27 20.48 37.10
C GLN A 3 -12.16 19.75 35.76
N LYS A 4 -13.30 19.44 35.13
CA LYS A 4 -13.34 19.09 33.70
C LYS A 4 -12.65 20.25 32.97
N MET A 5 -11.47 20.03 32.40
CA MET A 5 -10.79 21.04 31.60
C MET A 5 -11.66 21.33 30.38
N THR A 6 -12.12 22.58 30.26
CA THR A 6 -12.86 23.07 29.09
C THR A 6 -11.90 23.08 27.91
N ASN A 7 -12.20 22.33 26.85
CA ASN A 7 -11.28 22.14 25.75
C ASN A 7 -11.55 23.16 24.63
N ASN A 8 -10.75 24.23 24.63
CA ASN A 8 -10.94 25.40 23.76
C ASN A 8 -10.08 25.35 22.48
N HIS A 9 -9.51 24.19 22.17
CA HIS A 9 -8.68 23.98 20.99
C HIS A 9 -9.52 23.50 19.80
N ILE A 10 -9.55 24.28 18.73
CA ILE A 10 -10.31 23.99 17.51
C ILE A 10 -9.37 23.98 16.31
N THR A 11 -9.50 22.98 15.46
CA THR A 11 -8.83 22.94 14.16
C THR A 11 -9.82 23.31 13.04
N ILE A 12 -9.49 24.35 12.27
CA ILE A 12 -10.29 24.79 11.12
C ILE A 12 -9.49 24.59 9.83
N GLY A 13 -10.09 23.98 8.82
CA GLY A 13 -9.49 23.91 7.48
C GLY A 13 -10.12 24.93 6.55
N ILE A 14 -9.32 25.62 5.73
CA ILE A 14 -9.84 26.49 4.68
C ILE A 14 -9.72 25.74 3.35
N LEU A 15 -10.84 25.58 2.65
CA LEU A 15 -10.99 24.79 1.44
C LEU A 15 -11.59 25.67 0.35
N ALA A 16 -11.10 25.57 -0.88
CA ALA A 16 -11.65 26.33 -2.00
C ALA A 16 -11.22 25.71 -3.33
N HIS A 17 -11.93 26.02 -4.42
CA HIS A 17 -11.37 25.80 -5.76
C HIS A 17 -10.24 26.80 -6.06
N VAL A 18 -9.47 26.51 -7.11
CA VAL A 18 -8.37 27.36 -7.59
C VAL A 18 -8.88 28.79 -7.80
N ASP A 19 -8.06 29.78 -7.41
CA ASP A 19 -8.35 31.21 -7.52
C ASP A 19 -9.58 31.74 -6.76
N ALA A 20 -10.26 30.95 -5.92
CA ALA A 20 -11.37 31.44 -5.09
C ALA A 20 -10.94 32.43 -3.99
N GLY A 21 -9.62 32.59 -3.76
CA GLY A 21 -9.06 33.52 -2.78
C GLY A 21 -8.91 32.92 -1.37
N LYS A 22 -8.67 31.61 -1.30
CA LYS A 22 -8.41 30.85 -0.06
C LYS A 22 -7.26 31.46 0.77
N THR A 23 -6.06 31.55 0.19
CA THR A 23 -4.89 32.14 0.88
C THR A 23 -5.17 33.58 1.29
N THR A 24 -5.83 34.37 0.43
CA THR A 24 -6.22 35.75 0.74
C THR A 24 -7.14 35.84 1.96
N LEU A 25 -8.10 34.90 2.10
CA LEU A 25 -8.96 34.83 3.29
C LEU A 25 -8.15 34.44 4.53
N SER A 26 -7.28 33.43 4.41
CA SER A 26 -6.38 33.00 5.49
C SER A 26 -5.56 34.18 6.04
N GLU A 27 -5.00 35.01 5.16
CA GLU A 27 -4.26 36.21 5.55
C GLU A 27 -5.13 37.28 6.18
N ALA A 28 -6.31 37.54 5.59
CA ALA A 28 -7.27 38.50 6.13
C ALA A 28 -7.69 38.14 7.56
N MET A 29 -7.88 36.85 7.86
CA MET A 29 -8.16 36.37 9.21
C MET A 29 -6.97 36.54 10.16
N LEU A 30 -5.75 36.21 9.71
CA LEU A 30 -4.53 36.41 10.51
C LEU A 30 -4.26 37.89 10.82
N TYR A 31 -4.56 38.79 9.88
CA TYR A 31 -4.41 40.23 10.06
C TYR A 31 -5.48 40.78 11.01
N SER A 32 -6.74 40.41 10.79
CA SER A 32 -7.87 40.85 11.62
C SER A 32 -7.75 40.39 13.07
N THR A 33 -7.15 39.22 13.32
CA THR A 33 -6.86 38.70 14.67
C THR A 33 -5.55 39.23 15.26
N GLY A 34 -4.82 40.10 14.54
CA GLY A 34 -3.58 40.74 15.01
C GLY A 34 -2.35 39.84 15.05
N LYS A 35 -2.39 38.64 14.45
CA LYS A 35 -1.24 37.72 14.38
C LYS A 35 -0.18 38.18 13.39
N ILE A 36 -0.59 38.79 12.27
CA ILE A 36 0.32 39.43 11.32
C ILE A 36 0.14 40.95 11.35
N ARG A 37 1.25 41.69 11.15
CA ARG A 37 1.27 43.17 11.23
C ARG A 37 0.98 43.86 9.89
N SER A 38 1.09 43.13 8.80
CA SER A 38 0.87 43.60 7.43
C SER A 38 0.19 42.51 6.62
N LEU A 39 -0.74 42.89 5.76
CA LEU A 39 -1.36 41.99 4.80
C LEU A 39 -0.34 41.65 3.69
N GLY A 40 -0.20 40.36 3.37
CA GLY A 40 0.48 39.93 2.15
C GLY A 40 -0.51 39.86 0.98
N ARG A 41 -0.01 39.47 -0.20
CA ARG A 41 -0.80 39.15 -1.39
C ARG A 41 -0.13 38.04 -2.18
N VAL A 42 -0.97 37.13 -2.66
CA VAL A 42 -0.53 36.06 -3.57
C VAL A 42 0.01 36.66 -4.88
N ASP A 43 -0.69 37.65 -5.45
CA ASP A 43 -0.27 38.34 -6.68
C ASP A 43 1.08 39.06 -6.56
N HIS A 44 1.46 39.45 -5.34
CA HIS A 44 2.73 40.13 -5.07
C HIS A 44 3.81 39.19 -4.54
N GLN A 45 3.52 37.88 -4.44
CA GLN A 45 4.43 36.84 -3.96
C GLN A 45 4.95 37.04 -2.52
N ASP A 46 4.21 37.80 -1.69
CA ASP A 46 4.59 38.13 -0.32
C ASP A 46 3.62 37.56 0.73
N ALA A 47 2.78 36.60 0.32
CA ALA A 47 1.86 35.93 1.22
C ALA A 47 2.62 35.13 2.32
N TYR A 48 2.18 35.26 3.57
CA TYR A 48 2.72 34.66 4.78
C TYR A 48 2.62 33.13 4.78
N LEU A 49 1.55 32.60 4.19
CA LEU A 49 1.35 31.17 4.07
C LEU A 49 2.07 30.64 2.84
N ASP A 50 2.01 31.27 1.66
CA ASP A 50 2.68 30.77 0.45
C ASP A 50 4.18 31.16 0.39
N ASN A 51 5.00 30.53 1.25
CA ASN A 51 6.45 30.75 1.28
C ASN A 51 7.27 29.91 0.28
N ASP A 52 6.69 28.85 -0.28
CA ASP A 52 7.41 28.01 -1.24
C ASP A 52 7.60 28.76 -2.56
N ALA A 53 8.77 28.60 -3.19
CA ALA A 53 9.08 29.32 -4.42
C ALA A 53 8.12 28.94 -5.57
N GLN A 54 7.62 27.70 -5.60
CA GLN A 54 6.66 27.24 -6.60
C GLN A 54 5.27 27.81 -6.36
N GLU A 55 4.83 27.87 -5.09
CA GLU A 55 3.54 28.46 -4.72
C GLU A 55 3.50 29.95 -5.07
N ARG A 56 4.59 30.69 -4.78
CA ARG A 56 4.73 32.10 -5.16
C ARG A 56 4.72 32.33 -6.67
N GLU A 57 5.42 31.49 -7.43
CA GLU A 57 5.50 31.64 -8.88
C GLU A 57 4.16 31.31 -9.57
N ARG A 58 3.44 30.32 -9.06
CA ARG A 58 2.18 29.84 -9.66
C ARG A 58 0.92 30.50 -9.11
N GLY A 59 0.99 31.10 -7.93
CA GLY A 59 -0.16 31.69 -7.23
C GLY A 59 -1.15 30.64 -6.68
N ILE A 60 -0.72 29.39 -6.48
CA ILE A 60 -1.54 28.30 -5.93
C ILE A 60 -0.88 27.69 -4.69
N THR A 61 -1.70 27.30 -3.71
CA THR A 61 -1.24 26.53 -2.54
C THR A 61 -1.05 25.07 -2.93
N ILE A 62 0.15 24.55 -2.70
CA ILE A 62 0.53 23.17 -3.04
C ILE A 62 0.62 22.32 -1.78
N PHE A 63 1.14 22.87 -0.68
CA PHE A 63 1.30 22.17 0.58
C PHE A 63 0.37 22.71 1.65
N SER A 64 -0.23 21.84 2.45
CA SER A 64 -1.04 22.25 3.60
C SER A 64 -0.16 22.94 4.65
N LYS A 65 -0.55 24.16 5.05
CA LYS A 65 0.17 24.98 6.02
C LYS A 65 -0.69 25.34 7.21
N GLN A 66 -0.06 25.46 8.38
CA GLN A 66 -0.75 25.71 9.63
C GLN A 66 -0.42 27.09 10.19
N ALA A 67 -1.43 27.80 10.68
CA ALA A 67 -1.25 29.04 11.44
C ALA A 67 -2.15 29.04 12.68
N ARG A 68 -1.67 29.68 13.74
CA ARG A 68 -2.38 29.75 15.02
C ARG A 68 -2.97 31.14 15.23
N LEU A 69 -4.27 31.18 15.51
CA LEU A 69 -5.00 32.41 15.79
C LEU A 69 -5.91 32.23 17.01
N ASP A 70 -6.14 33.31 17.74
CA ASP A 70 -6.98 33.31 18.94
C ASP A 70 -8.26 34.10 18.63
N ILE A 71 -9.42 33.51 18.86
CA ILE A 71 -10.72 34.15 18.65
C ILE A 71 -11.42 34.33 20.00
N SER A 72 -11.65 35.58 20.41
CA SER A 72 -12.36 35.88 21.67
C SER A 72 -13.85 35.61 21.53
N ARG A 73 -14.44 34.92 22.52
CA ARG A 73 -15.89 34.69 22.62
C ARG A 73 -16.60 36.01 22.93
N GLY A 74 -17.39 36.53 21.99
CA GLY A 74 -18.19 37.74 22.19
C GLY A 74 -19.20 37.58 23.34
N THR A 75 -19.31 38.58 24.22
CA THR A 75 -20.38 38.70 25.21
C THR A 75 -21.62 39.32 24.59
N ASN A 76 -22.81 38.80 24.92
CA ASN A 76 -24.06 39.53 24.71
C ASN A 76 -23.97 40.91 25.38
N ALA A 77 -24.46 41.95 24.70
CA ALA A 77 -24.47 43.35 25.18
C ALA A 77 -25.30 43.58 26.48
N ALA A 78 -25.90 42.53 27.05
CA ALA A 78 -26.61 42.57 28.32
C ALA A 78 -25.70 42.43 29.56
N ASP A 79 -24.49 41.85 29.43
CA ASP A 79 -23.58 41.59 30.57
C ASP A 79 -22.55 42.71 30.81
N THR A 80 -22.51 43.73 29.96
CA THR A 80 -21.56 44.87 30.07
C THR A 80 -21.93 45.92 31.12
N ALA A 81 -23.02 45.75 31.87
CA ALA A 81 -23.41 46.70 32.91
C ALA A 81 -22.64 46.55 34.24
N ASP A 82 -22.03 45.38 34.52
CA ASP A 82 -21.53 45.07 35.88
C ASP A 82 -20.00 44.90 36.00
N THR A 83 -19.24 45.03 34.91
CA THR A 83 -17.76 44.82 34.92
C THR A 83 -16.93 46.11 34.96
N ALA A 84 -17.54 47.29 35.16
CA ALA A 84 -16.82 48.56 35.21
C ALA A 84 -16.18 48.90 36.59
N ARG A 85 -16.13 47.97 37.56
CA ARG A 85 -15.54 48.23 38.88
C ARG A 85 -14.83 47.02 39.46
N THR A 86 -13.62 46.72 38.99
CA THR A 86 -12.48 46.23 39.81
C THR A 86 -11.31 45.86 38.90
N ALA A 87 -10.22 46.62 38.98
CA ALA A 87 -9.08 46.53 38.05
C ALA A 87 -8.01 45.48 38.41
N ASP A 88 -8.23 44.59 39.40
CA ASP A 88 -7.14 43.76 39.96
C ASP A 88 -7.42 42.24 40.04
N VAL A 89 -8.42 41.70 39.32
CA VAL A 89 -8.70 40.24 39.28
C VAL A 89 -8.62 39.64 37.85
N ALA A 90 -8.21 40.43 36.86
CA ALA A 90 -8.39 40.10 35.43
C ALA A 90 -7.40 39.09 34.81
N ARG A 91 -6.54 38.39 35.56
CA ARG A 91 -5.47 37.54 34.96
C ARG A 91 -5.69 36.03 34.96
N THR A 92 -6.75 35.53 35.59
CA THR A 92 -7.02 34.08 35.69
C THR A 92 -8.38 33.64 35.15
N ALA A 93 -9.23 34.57 34.68
CA ALA A 93 -10.54 34.28 34.09
C ALA A 93 -10.57 34.38 32.54
N ASP A 94 -9.46 34.78 31.92
CA ASP A 94 -9.38 35.14 30.48
C ASP A 94 -9.19 33.94 29.54
N THR A 95 -8.65 32.81 30.02
CA THR A 95 -8.39 31.62 29.20
C THR A 95 -9.65 30.80 28.87
N ALA A 96 -10.70 30.88 29.68
CA ALA A 96 -11.95 30.15 29.45
C ALA A 96 -12.83 30.76 28.33
N ARG A 97 -12.49 31.97 27.86
CA ARG A 97 -13.32 32.77 26.92
C ARG A 97 -12.70 32.93 25.55
N THR A 98 -11.63 32.21 25.23
CA THR A 98 -10.91 32.34 23.96
C THR A 98 -10.81 30.98 23.29
N TRP A 99 -11.14 30.93 22.00
CA TRP A 99 -10.88 29.80 21.14
C TRP A 99 -9.44 29.85 20.64
N HIS A 100 -8.69 28.79 20.89
CA HIS A 100 -7.35 28.61 20.34
C HIS A 100 -7.48 27.84 19.03
N VAL A 101 -7.45 28.57 17.92
CA VAL A 101 -7.71 28.02 16.59
C VAL A 101 -6.40 27.71 15.87
N VAL A 102 -6.27 26.47 15.39
CA VAL A 102 -5.28 26.09 14.39
C VAL A 102 -5.96 26.09 13.04
N MET A 103 -5.56 27.01 12.19
CA MET A 103 -6.04 27.13 10.82
C MET A 103 -5.12 26.34 9.89
N LEU A 104 -5.68 25.41 9.12
CA LEU A 104 -4.99 24.62 8.11
C LEU A 104 -5.42 25.13 6.72
N ASP A 105 -4.49 25.76 6.02
CA ASP A 105 -4.71 26.20 4.64
C ASP A 105 -4.43 25.03 3.70
N THR A 106 -5.42 24.59 2.94
CA THR A 106 -5.34 23.36 2.13
C THR A 106 -5.15 23.63 0.65
N PRO A 107 -4.54 22.71 -0.12
CA PRO A 107 -4.47 22.83 -1.58
C PRO A 107 -5.88 22.90 -2.20
N GLY A 108 -6.06 23.82 -3.15
CA GLY A 108 -7.36 24.03 -3.83
C GLY A 108 -7.44 23.48 -5.25
N HIS A 109 -6.38 22.79 -5.69
CA HIS A 109 -6.26 22.22 -7.01
C HIS A 109 -6.54 20.72 -6.97
N VAL A 110 -7.22 20.19 -7.99
CA VAL A 110 -7.65 18.78 -8.08
C VAL A 110 -6.47 17.81 -7.93
N ASP A 111 -5.33 18.08 -8.57
CA ASP A 111 -4.10 17.28 -8.47
C ASP A 111 -3.55 17.10 -7.04
N PHE A 112 -3.90 17.97 -6.09
CA PHE A 112 -3.46 17.88 -4.68
C PHE A 112 -4.60 17.48 -3.73
N SER A 113 -5.67 16.89 -4.29
CA SER A 113 -6.82 16.44 -3.49
C SER A 113 -6.43 15.39 -2.44
N ALA A 114 -5.36 14.63 -2.70
CA ALA A 114 -4.68 13.74 -1.76
C ALA A 114 -4.33 14.40 -0.42
N GLU A 115 -3.60 15.52 -0.50
CA GLU A 115 -3.11 16.25 0.67
C GLU A 115 -4.25 16.98 1.37
N MET A 116 -5.22 17.47 0.59
CA MET A 116 -6.45 18.03 1.12
C MET A 116 -7.25 16.99 1.90
N GLU A 117 -7.48 15.80 1.35
CA GLU A 117 -8.21 14.70 2.00
C GLU A 117 -7.55 14.26 3.31
N ARG A 118 -6.21 14.14 3.34
CA ARG A 118 -5.46 13.89 4.59
C ARG A 118 -5.73 14.95 5.65
N THR A 119 -5.84 16.20 5.23
CA THR A 119 -6.08 17.32 6.14
C THR A 119 -7.50 17.29 6.71
N LEU A 120 -8.51 16.86 5.93
CA LEU A 120 -9.90 16.76 6.37
C LEU A 120 -10.07 15.84 7.59
N GLN A 121 -9.27 14.79 7.70
CA GLN A 121 -9.36 13.80 8.78
C GLN A 121 -9.04 14.34 10.19
N VAL A 122 -8.43 15.52 10.28
CA VAL A 122 -8.06 16.18 11.55
C VAL A 122 -8.83 17.47 11.79
N LEU A 123 -9.72 17.88 10.88
CA LEU A 123 -10.50 19.10 11.05
C LEU A 123 -11.63 18.94 12.08
N ASP A 124 -11.90 20.00 12.82
CA ASP A 124 -13.13 20.13 13.61
C ASP A 124 -14.20 20.88 12.84
N TYR A 125 -13.78 21.90 12.10
CA TYR A 125 -14.63 22.71 11.24
C TYR A 125 -13.91 22.99 9.92
N ALA A 126 -14.66 23.30 8.88
CA ALA A 126 -14.16 23.75 7.59
C ALA A 126 -14.76 25.10 7.21
N ILE A 127 -13.98 25.92 6.51
CA ILE A 127 -14.45 27.11 5.81
C ILE A 127 -14.34 26.82 4.32
N LEU A 128 -15.47 26.66 3.65
CA LEU A 128 -15.55 26.49 2.20
C LEU A 128 -15.66 27.87 1.54
N VAL A 129 -14.61 28.26 0.83
CA VAL A 129 -14.54 29.54 0.12
C VAL A 129 -15.01 29.35 -1.31
N ILE A 130 -15.97 30.17 -1.72
CA ILE A 130 -16.58 30.13 -3.06
C ILE A 130 -16.44 31.52 -3.67
N SER A 131 -16.00 31.60 -4.92
CA SER A 131 -15.94 32.90 -5.61
C SER A 131 -17.33 33.32 -6.09
N ALA A 132 -17.73 34.55 -5.77
CA ALA A 132 -19.00 35.12 -6.21
C ALA A 132 -19.12 35.26 -7.73
N THR A 133 -17.99 35.37 -8.45
CA THR A 133 -17.98 35.43 -9.92
C THR A 133 -18.15 34.06 -10.56
N ASP A 134 -17.55 33.05 -9.94
CA ASP A 134 -17.40 31.73 -10.54
C ASP A 134 -18.51 30.77 -10.08
N GLY A 135 -19.14 31.02 -8.93
CA GLY A 135 -20.21 30.17 -8.41
C GLY A 135 -19.72 28.80 -7.95
N VAL A 136 -20.61 27.80 -7.99
CA VAL A 136 -20.32 26.43 -7.56
C VAL A 136 -19.62 25.66 -8.69
N GLN A 137 -18.31 25.47 -8.53
CA GLN A 137 -17.46 24.77 -9.50
C GLN A 137 -17.46 23.25 -9.30
N GLY A 138 -17.00 22.50 -10.31
CA GLY A 138 -16.89 21.03 -10.23
C GLY A 138 -16.08 20.56 -9.02
N HIS A 139 -14.90 21.15 -8.79
CA HIS A 139 -14.08 20.83 -7.62
C HIS A 139 -14.75 21.22 -6.29
N THR A 140 -15.57 22.28 -6.26
CA THR A 140 -16.36 22.64 -5.07
C THR A 140 -17.35 21.53 -4.70
N ARG A 141 -17.95 20.86 -5.68
CA ARG A 141 -18.82 19.69 -5.44
C ARG A 141 -18.03 18.50 -4.89
N THR A 142 -16.83 18.25 -5.42
CA THR A 142 -15.93 17.20 -4.89
C THR A 142 -15.55 17.49 -3.43
N LEU A 143 -15.15 18.73 -3.11
CA LEU A 143 -14.89 19.20 -1.75
C LEU A 143 -16.09 19.00 -0.83
N TRP A 144 -17.28 19.36 -1.29
CA TRP A 144 -18.53 19.18 -0.54
C TRP A 144 -18.82 17.71 -0.24
N ARG A 145 -18.62 16.81 -1.21
CA ARG A 145 -18.76 15.37 -1.02
C ARG A 145 -17.77 14.82 -0.01
N LEU A 146 -16.50 15.26 -0.06
CA LEU A 146 -15.48 14.86 0.91
C LEU A 146 -15.83 15.36 2.31
N LEU A 147 -16.21 16.63 2.45
CA LEU A 147 -16.72 17.16 3.71
C LEU A 147 -17.90 16.32 4.22
N LYS A 148 -18.84 15.94 3.33
CA LYS A 148 -19.95 15.00 3.61
C LYS A 148 -19.46 13.68 4.19
N HIS A 149 -18.54 13.02 3.49
CA HIS A 149 -18.00 11.73 3.90
C HIS A 149 -17.31 11.77 5.27
N TYR A 150 -16.49 12.79 5.54
CA TYR A 150 -15.75 12.94 6.79
C TYR A 150 -16.56 13.57 7.93
N ASN A 151 -17.84 13.86 7.73
CA ASN A 151 -18.72 14.49 8.73
C ASN A 151 -18.15 15.80 9.32
N VAL A 152 -17.52 16.64 8.49
CA VAL A 152 -16.91 17.91 8.94
C VAL A 152 -17.93 19.06 8.84
N PRO A 153 -18.30 19.71 9.95
CA PRO A 153 -19.09 20.94 9.98
C PRO A 153 -18.49 22.04 9.12
N THR A 154 -19.31 22.73 8.33
CA THR A 154 -18.82 23.65 7.28
C THR A 154 -19.48 25.02 7.37
N PHE A 155 -18.65 26.05 7.38
CA PHE A 155 -19.03 27.45 7.16
C PHE A 155 -18.72 27.82 5.70
N ILE A 156 -19.58 28.57 5.04
CA ILE A 156 -19.39 29.00 3.65
C ILE A 156 -19.03 30.49 3.63
N PHE A 157 -17.95 30.85 2.94
CA PHE A 157 -17.59 32.24 2.70
C PHE A 157 -17.59 32.53 1.19
N VAL A 158 -18.56 33.33 0.75
CA VAL A 158 -18.66 33.80 -0.62
C VAL A 158 -17.77 35.03 -0.79
N ASN A 159 -16.66 34.84 -1.47
CA ASN A 159 -15.57 35.80 -1.65
C ASN A 159 -15.66 36.55 -2.98
N LYS A 160 -14.89 37.64 -3.13
CA LYS A 160 -14.86 38.52 -4.32
C LYS A 160 -16.19 39.21 -4.64
N MET A 161 -17.01 39.49 -3.62
CA MET A 161 -18.26 40.29 -3.77
C MET A 161 -18.03 41.73 -4.25
N ASP A 162 -16.78 42.16 -4.35
CA ASP A 162 -16.40 43.48 -4.84
C ASP A 162 -16.25 43.59 -6.37
N MET A 163 -16.36 42.46 -7.09
CA MET A 163 -16.28 42.42 -8.55
C MET A 163 -17.60 42.83 -9.23
N GLN A 164 -17.51 43.41 -10.43
CA GLN A 164 -18.71 43.86 -11.15
C GLN A 164 -19.53 42.67 -11.67
N GLY A 165 -20.84 42.68 -11.42
CA GLY A 165 -21.76 41.64 -11.89
C GLY A 165 -22.02 40.50 -10.90
N THR A 166 -21.50 40.58 -9.67
CA THR A 166 -21.81 39.63 -8.59
C THR A 166 -23.16 39.95 -7.97
N ASP A 167 -23.99 38.93 -7.78
CA ASP A 167 -25.32 39.03 -7.16
C ASP A 167 -25.44 37.98 -6.05
N ALA A 168 -25.61 38.45 -4.80
CA ALA A 168 -25.65 37.58 -3.62
C ALA A 168 -26.87 36.65 -3.65
N GLU A 169 -28.04 37.13 -4.09
CA GLU A 169 -29.27 36.32 -4.12
C GLU A 169 -29.14 35.18 -5.14
N LYS A 170 -28.51 35.47 -6.27
CA LYS A 170 -28.27 34.48 -7.32
C LYS A 170 -27.30 33.38 -6.85
N VAL A 171 -26.20 33.76 -6.19
CA VAL A 171 -25.24 32.79 -5.63
C VAL A 171 -25.89 31.99 -4.51
N GLN A 172 -26.69 32.61 -3.64
CA GLN A 172 -27.43 31.92 -2.57
C GLN A 172 -28.37 30.85 -3.15
N ALA A 173 -29.12 31.16 -4.20
CA ALA A 173 -29.99 30.20 -4.88
C ALA A 173 -29.19 29.03 -5.48
N GLU A 174 -28.03 29.32 -6.08
CA GLU A 174 -27.12 28.30 -6.61
C GLU A 174 -26.61 27.37 -5.49
N LEU A 175 -26.15 27.93 -4.37
CA LEU A 175 -25.69 27.16 -3.20
C LEU A 175 -26.78 26.22 -2.65
N LYS A 176 -28.02 26.72 -2.53
CA LYS A 176 -29.16 25.90 -2.09
C LYS A 176 -29.43 24.73 -3.06
N SER A 177 -29.42 25.01 -4.37
CA SER A 177 -29.70 23.99 -5.40
C SER A 177 -28.59 22.95 -5.59
N GLU A 178 -27.33 23.34 -5.49
CA GLU A 178 -26.18 22.51 -5.88
C GLU A 178 -25.49 21.84 -4.68
N LEU A 179 -25.53 22.45 -3.49
CA LEU A 179 -24.87 21.93 -2.29
C LEU A 179 -25.88 21.35 -1.30
N SER A 180 -26.80 22.18 -0.78
CA SER A 180 -27.84 21.77 0.18
C SER A 180 -28.81 22.91 0.46
N ASP A 181 -30.11 22.58 0.62
CA ASP A 181 -31.13 23.52 1.08
C ASP A 181 -30.81 24.18 2.43
N GLY A 182 -29.99 23.53 3.28
CA GLY A 182 -29.53 24.05 4.57
C GLY A 182 -28.49 25.18 4.48
N CYS A 183 -28.14 25.65 3.28
CA CYS A 183 -27.29 26.83 3.10
C CYS A 183 -28.09 28.10 3.42
N VAL A 184 -27.80 28.75 4.55
CA VAL A 184 -28.56 29.92 5.04
C VAL A 184 -27.66 31.16 5.05
N ASP A 185 -28.16 32.30 4.58
CA ASP A 185 -27.45 33.58 4.63
C ASP A 185 -27.57 34.20 6.02
N PHE A 186 -26.45 34.22 6.76
CA PHE A 186 -26.39 34.76 8.12
C PHE A 186 -26.36 36.28 8.18
N SER A 187 -26.39 36.95 7.02
CA SER A 187 -26.62 38.39 6.90
C SER A 187 -28.06 38.77 6.55
N SER A 188 -28.94 37.78 6.32
CA SER A 188 -30.36 37.98 6.00
C SER A 188 -31.16 38.51 7.19
N GLN A 189 -32.22 39.27 6.90
CA GLN A 189 -33.18 39.75 7.91
C GLN A 189 -34.12 38.63 8.38
N ASP A 190 -34.34 37.62 7.53
CA ASP A 190 -35.26 36.50 7.77
C ASP A 190 -34.52 35.24 8.31
N LEU A 191 -33.36 35.46 8.94
CA LEU A 191 -32.44 34.40 9.38
C LEU A 191 -33.12 33.30 10.21
N PHE A 192 -33.93 33.67 11.20
CA PHE A 192 -34.56 32.67 12.09
C PHE A 192 -35.62 31.83 11.37
N GLU A 193 -36.34 32.40 10.41
CA GLU A 193 -37.31 31.66 9.60
C GLU A 193 -36.61 30.63 8.70
N GLU A 194 -35.51 31.03 8.05
CA GLU A 194 -34.71 30.11 7.22
C GLU A 194 -34.07 28.99 8.07
N LEU A 195 -33.54 29.31 9.25
CA LEU A 195 -32.95 28.33 10.17
C LEU A 195 -33.98 27.33 10.69
N ALA A 196 -35.18 27.78 11.03
CA ALA A 196 -36.27 26.93 11.49
C ALA A 196 -36.68 25.89 10.43
N MET A 197 -36.55 26.20 9.14
CA MET A 197 -36.87 25.25 8.05
C MET A 197 -35.80 24.18 7.84
N CYS A 198 -34.61 24.32 8.46
CA CYS A 198 -33.48 23.40 8.26
C CYS A 198 -33.53 22.16 9.18
N SER A 199 -34.15 22.26 10.36
CA SER A 199 -34.30 21.12 11.27
C SER A 199 -35.60 21.17 12.08
N GLU A 200 -36.13 19.99 12.42
CA GLU A 200 -37.34 19.88 13.25
C GLU A 200 -37.11 20.48 14.65
N SER A 201 -35.92 20.33 15.24
CA SER A 201 -35.60 20.85 16.57
C SER A 201 -35.58 22.38 16.60
N LEU A 202 -35.06 23.02 15.55
CA LEU A 202 -35.10 24.48 15.40
C LEU A 202 -36.52 24.97 15.10
N LEU A 203 -37.29 24.24 14.29
CA LEU A 203 -38.68 24.58 14.01
C LEU A 203 -39.52 24.59 15.29
N ASP A 204 -39.39 23.57 16.12
CA ASP A 204 -40.12 23.45 17.37
C ASP A 204 -39.79 24.62 18.33
N GLU A 205 -38.51 24.97 18.51
CA GLU A 205 -38.09 26.10 19.35
C GLU A 205 -38.60 27.44 18.83
N PHE A 206 -38.54 27.65 17.51
CA PHE A 206 -39.04 28.88 16.88
C PHE A 206 -40.57 29.00 17.02
N MET A 207 -41.30 27.90 16.86
CA MET A 207 -42.76 27.88 17.04
C MET A 207 -43.20 28.13 18.49
N GLU A 208 -42.39 27.71 19.48
CA GLU A 208 -42.66 27.94 20.89
C GLU A 208 -42.30 29.36 21.36
N SER A 209 -41.16 29.90 20.93
CA SER A 209 -40.58 31.11 21.50
C SER A 209 -40.44 32.29 20.54
N GLY A 210 -40.51 32.06 19.23
CA GLY A 210 -40.32 33.07 18.19
C GLY A 210 -38.86 33.51 17.97
N GLU A 211 -37.91 32.97 18.74
CA GLU A 211 -36.48 33.24 18.65
C GLU A 211 -35.70 31.91 18.70
N LEU A 212 -34.48 31.88 18.17
CA LEU A 212 -33.61 30.70 18.23
C LEU A 212 -32.39 30.98 19.10
N THR A 213 -32.06 30.06 20.00
CA THR A 213 -30.85 30.18 20.82
C THR A 213 -29.59 29.81 20.04
N ASP A 214 -28.50 30.56 20.28
CA ASP A 214 -27.21 30.32 19.62
C ASP A 214 -26.67 28.91 19.85
N ALA A 215 -26.98 28.31 21.00
CA ALA A 215 -26.55 26.96 21.34
C ALA A 215 -27.17 25.91 20.41
N HIS A 216 -28.47 26.04 20.10
CA HIS A 216 -29.13 25.11 19.18
C HIS A 216 -28.70 25.36 17.73
N ILE A 217 -28.49 26.61 17.32
CA ILE A 217 -27.92 26.93 16.00
C ILE A 217 -26.52 26.32 15.88
N ALA A 218 -25.66 26.49 16.87
CA ALA A 218 -24.31 25.92 16.89
C ALA A 218 -24.34 24.38 16.83
N GLN A 219 -25.32 23.76 17.49
CA GLN A 219 -25.53 22.32 17.44
C GLN A 219 -26.00 21.85 16.05
N ALA A 220 -26.94 22.56 15.41
CA ALA A 220 -27.37 22.27 14.05
C ALA A 220 -26.23 22.43 13.02
N VAL A 221 -25.34 23.41 13.21
CA VAL A 221 -24.10 23.55 12.42
C VAL A 221 -23.16 22.37 12.66
N ALA A 222 -22.96 21.97 13.93
CA ALA A 222 -22.12 20.82 14.28
C ALA A 222 -22.67 19.48 13.74
N GLN A 223 -24.00 19.37 13.61
CA GLN A 223 -24.69 18.22 13.02
C GLN A 223 -24.81 18.29 11.50
N ARG A 224 -24.41 19.42 10.89
CA ARG A 224 -24.46 19.69 9.45
C ARG A 224 -25.87 19.70 8.85
N GLU A 225 -26.81 20.17 9.65
CA GLU A 225 -28.17 20.48 9.20
C GLU A 225 -28.22 21.91 8.65
N VAL A 226 -27.41 22.80 9.23
CA VAL A 226 -27.29 24.21 8.83
C VAL A 226 -25.86 24.49 8.36
N PHE A 227 -25.74 25.23 7.26
CA PHE A 227 -24.49 25.69 6.68
C PHE A 227 -24.48 27.22 6.62
N PRO A 228 -23.82 27.90 7.58
CA PRO A 228 -23.83 29.37 7.64
C PRO A 228 -23.05 29.96 6.46
N CYS A 229 -23.72 30.80 5.67
CA CYS A 229 -23.17 31.49 4.53
C CYS A 229 -22.88 32.96 4.89
N PHE A 230 -21.65 33.40 4.63
CA PHE A 230 -21.20 34.78 4.81
C PHE A 230 -20.71 35.35 3.48
N TYR A 231 -21.06 36.60 3.19
CA TYR A 231 -20.74 37.28 1.95
C TYR A 231 -19.75 38.41 2.19
N GLY A 232 -18.66 38.48 1.42
CA GLY A 232 -17.66 39.53 1.59
C GLY A 232 -16.55 39.56 0.55
N SER A 233 -15.49 40.33 0.86
CA SER A 233 -14.28 40.42 0.05
C SER A 233 -13.05 40.36 0.94
N ALA A 234 -12.36 39.21 0.93
CA ALA A 234 -11.12 39.02 1.68
C ALA A 234 -10.04 40.04 1.28
N LEU A 235 -9.96 40.38 -0.01
CA LEU A 235 -8.97 41.33 -0.54
C LEU A 235 -9.15 42.75 0.04
N LYS A 236 -10.40 43.16 0.28
CA LYS A 236 -10.74 44.48 0.83
C LYS A 236 -10.92 44.47 2.36
N LEU A 237 -10.71 43.31 3.01
CA LEU A 237 -11.07 43.09 4.42
C LEU A 237 -12.55 43.39 4.72
N ASP A 238 -13.40 43.25 3.71
CA ASP A 238 -14.84 43.52 3.85
C ASP A 238 -15.55 42.26 4.36
N ARG A 239 -16.20 42.38 5.53
CA ARG A 239 -16.98 41.32 6.19
C ARG A 239 -16.20 40.05 6.57
N VAL A 240 -14.88 40.16 6.70
CA VAL A 240 -14.05 39.08 7.28
C VAL A 240 -14.25 39.00 8.79
N ASP A 241 -14.49 40.14 9.44
CA ASP A 241 -14.83 40.24 10.86
C ASP A 241 -16.17 39.56 11.18
N THR A 242 -17.17 39.66 10.31
CA THR A 242 -18.46 38.98 10.50
C THR A 242 -18.32 37.46 10.43
N LEU A 243 -17.43 36.94 9.57
CA LEU A 243 -17.09 35.52 9.56
C LEU A 243 -16.43 35.09 10.87
N ILE A 244 -15.44 35.86 11.37
CA ILE A 244 -14.76 35.57 12.64
C ILE A 244 -15.75 35.60 13.82
N GLN A 245 -16.71 36.53 13.83
CA GLN A 245 -17.78 36.58 14.82
C GLN A 245 -18.71 35.37 14.72
N GLY A 246 -19.07 34.96 13.49
CA GLY A 246 -19.84 33.74 13.24
C GLY A 246 -19.15 32.49 13.78
N LEU A 247 -17.85 32.33 13.49
CA LEU A 247 -17.03 31.24 14.04
C LEU A 247 -17.01 31.30 15.57
N SER A 248 -16.80 32.48 16.15
CA SER A 248 -16.79 32.65 17.61
C SER A 248 -18.09 32.18 18.28
N ARG A 249 -19.24 32.40 17.63
CA ARG A 249 -20.57 32.20 18.19
C ARG A 249 -21.12 30.79 17.95
N PHE A 250 -20.83 30.21 16.80
CA PHE A 250 -21.46 28.96 16.34
C PHE A 250 -20.53 27.74 16.32
N MET A 251 -19.28 27.87 16.80
CA MET A 251 -18.43 26.71 17.09
C MET A 251 -18.78 26.09 18.45
N CYS A 252 -18.71 24.77 18.54
CA CYS A 252 -18.98 23.99 19.73
C CYS A 252 -17.69 23.37 20.29
N GLU A 253 -17.65 23.18 21.62
CA GLU A 253 -16.55 22.47 22.28
C GLU A 253 -16.65 20.98 21.97
N LYS A 254 -15.53 20.35 21.60
CA LYS A 254 -15.46 18.89 21.45
C LYS A 254 -15.08 18.24 22.77
N ASN A 255 -15.86 17.23 23.15
CA ASN A 255 -15.55 16.35 24.27
C ASN A 255 -14.66 15.21 23.78
N TYR A 256 -13.40 15.20 24.20
CA TYR A 256 -12.47 14.13 23.91
C TYR A 256 -12.43 13.10 25.05
N PRO A 257 -12.09 11.82 24.76
CA PRO A 257 -11.86 10.81 25.78
C PRO A 257 -10.67 11.15 26.70
N ASP A 258 -10.67 10.57 27.90
CA ASP A 258 -9.58 10.75 28.87
C ASP A 258 -8.32 9.94 28.49
N ASP A 259 -8.50 8.81 27.81
CA ASP A 259 -7.40 7.95 27.36
C ASP A 259 -6.66 8.58 26.18
N PHE A 260 -5.34 8.33 26.10
CA PHE A 260 -4.53 8.87 25.01
C PHE A 260 -4.95 8.29 23.66
N SER A 261 -5.30 9.19 22.75
CA SER A 261 -5.50 8.88 21.35
C SER A 261 -4.98 10.03 20.49
N ALA A 262 -4.42 9.70 19.33
CA ALA A 262 -3.97 10.69 18.37
C ALA A 262 -4.08 10.16 16.95
N ARG A 263 -4.24 11.07 16.00
CA ARG A 263 -4.28 10.75 14.57
C ARG A 263 -3.15 11.45 13.84
N VAL A 264 -2.33 10.68 13.14
CA VAL A 264 -1.29 11.19 12.25
C VAL A 264 -1.93 11.61 10.93
N TYR A 265 -1.63 12.81 10.43
CA TYR A 265 -2.21 13.30 9.16
C TYR A 265 -1.16 13.76 8.15
N LYS A 266 0.05 14.10 8.59
CA LYS A 266 1.14 14.54 7.71
C LYS A 266 2.47 14.05 8.25
N ILE A 267 3.32 13.57 7.36
CA ILE A 267 4.74 13.35 7.62
C ILE A 267 5.51 14.44 6.91
N GLY A 268 6.50 15.01 7.58
CA GLY A 268 7.38 16.01 6.99
C GLY A 268 8.78 15.86 7.55
N ARG A 269 9.68 16.74 7.15
CA ARG A 269 11.04 16.80 7.69
C ARG A 269 11.48 18.23 7.95
N ASP A 270 12.36 18.38 8.93
CA ASP A 270 13.01 19.67 9.17
C ASP A 270 14.22 19.90 8.25
N ASP A 271 14.78 21.11 8.29
CA ASP A 271 15.93 21.52 7.47
C ASP A 271 17.18 20.64 7.67
N ARG A 272 17.24 19.88 8.78
CA ARG A 272 18.34 18.94 9.08
C ARG A 272 18.05 17.53 8.56
N GLY A 273 16.89 17.31 7.94
CA GLY A 273 16.42 16.02 7.46
C GLY A 273 15.81 15.14 8.56
N SER A 274 15.53 15.68 9.75
CA SER A 274 14.91 14.93 10.84
C SER A 274 13.44 14.72 10.54
N ARG A 275 12.95 13.49 10.75
CA ARG A 275 11.55 13.12 10.53
C ARG A 275 10.62 13.78 11.55
N LEU A 276 9.56 14.40 11.05
CA LEU A 276 8.48 15.03 11.81
C LEU A 276 7.17 14.29 11.53
N THR A 277 6.50 13.85 12.59
CA THR A 277 5.14 13.29 12.52
C THR A 277 4.15 14.33 13.00
N PHE A 278 3.34 14.88 12.11
CA PHE A 278 2.25 15.79 12.47
C PHE A 278 1.02 14.98 12.85
N LEU A 279 0.52 15.24 14.05
CA LEU A 279 -0.62 14.56 14.62
C LEU A 279 -1.57 15.54 15.32
N LYS A 280 -2.83 15.15 15.37
CA LYS A 280 -3.83 15.75 16.24
C LYS A 280 -4.06 14.83 17.43
N VAL A 281 -3.96 15.38 18.65
CA VAL A 281 -4.32 14.63 19.86
C VAL A 281 -5.84 14.60 19.94
N THR A 282 -6.44 13.41 19.92
CA THR A 282 -7.90 13.19 19.92
C THR A 282 -8.40 12.65 21.25
N GLY A 283 -7.54 12.57 22.27
CA GLY A 283 -7.89 12.06 23.60
C GLY A 283 -6.69 12.11 24.53
N GLY A 284 -6.96 12.32 25.82
CA GLY A 284 -5.93 12.41 26.86
C GLY A 284 -4.91 13.52 26.65
N CYS A 285 -3.65 13.26 27.01
CA CYS A 285 -2.53 14.18 26.80
C CYS A 285 -1.27 13.42 26.37
N LEU A 286 -0.39 14.11 25.67
CA LEU A 286 0.87 13.58 25.16
C LEU A 286 2.04 14.35 25.76
N ARG A 287 3.00 13.66 26.39
CA ARG A 287 4.17 14.29 27.02
C ARG A 287 5.46 13.88 26.36
N VAL A 288 6.45 14.76 26.45
CA VAL A 288 7.82 14.43 26.03
C VAL A 288 8.34 13.23 26.84
N ARG A 289 8.96 12.27 26.15
CA ARG A 289 9.44 10.95 26.62
C ARG A 289 8.38 9.88 26.84
N ASP A 290 7.11 10.17 26.54
CA ASP A 290 6.08 9.14 26.54
C ASP A 290 6.41 8.05 25.51
N LYS A 291 6.09 6.81 25.87
CA LYS A 291 6.25 5.65 24.99
C LYS A 291 4.95 5.41 24.26
N ILE A 292 4.99 5.46 22.94
CA ILE A 292 3.85 5.17 22.08
C ILE A 292 4.03 3.80 21.46
N GLU A 293 3.00 2.97 21.60
CA GLU A 293 2.91 1.68 20.96
C GLU A 293 2.06 1.81 19.68
N TYR A 294 2.58 1.36 18.55
CA TYR A 294 1.90 1.42 17.27
C TYR A 294 2.39 0.33 16.31
N LYS A 295 1.57 -0.01 15.30
CA LYS A 295 1.96 -1.00 14.28
C LYS A 295 2.97 -0.40 13.31
N ALA A 296 4.08 -1.09 13.08
CA ALA A 296 5.00 -0.75 12.00
C ALA A 296 4.32 -0.94 10.64
N HIS A 297 4.67 -0.09 9.68
CA HIS A 297 4.29 -0.28 8.28
C HIS A 297 5.53 -0.18 7.39
N GLY A 298 5.51 -0.87 6.24
CA GLY A 298 6.66 -1.09 5.36
C GLY A 298 7.38 -2.41 5.63
N GLY A 299 8.60 -2.60 5.10
CA GLY A 299 9.36 -3.86 5.16
C GLY A 299 9.70 -4.39 6.57
N ASP A 300 9.26 -3.71 7.63
CA ASP A 300 9.35 -4.10 9.04
C ASP A 300 8.01 -4.62 9.61
N GLU A 301 6.97 -4.86 8.80
CA GLU A 301 5.71 -5.50 9.20
C GLU A 301 5.91 -6.85 9.92
N ALA A 302 7.00 -7.54 9.61
CA ALA A 302 7.41 -8.77 10.30
C ALA A 302 7.72 -8.57 11.80
N LYS A 303 7.92 -7.33 12.28
CA LYS A 303 8.27 -7.01 13.68
C LYS A 303 7.07 -6.77 14.61
N GLY A 304 5.85 -6.68 14.09
CA GLY A 304 4.64 -6.47 14.92
C GLY A 304 4.53 -5.05 15.51
N LEU A 305 4.25 -4.95 16.82
CA LEU A 305 4.05 -3.68 17.53
C LEU A 305 5.41 -3.03 17.88
N LEU A 306 5.62 -1.80 17.42
CA LEU A 306 6.76 -0.97 17.78
C LEU A 306 6.44 -0.12 19.01
N ILE A 307 7.42 0.02 19.91
CA ILE A 307 7.33 0.88 21.08
C ILE A 307 8.45 1.90 21.00
N GLU A 308 8.09 3.14 20.68
CA GLU A 308 9.05 4.24 20.52
C GLU A 308 8.74 5.40 21.45
N LYS A 309 9.71 6.29 21.65
CA LYS A 309 9.60 7.42 22.56
C LYS A 309 9.48 8.72 21.79
N ILE A 310 8.71 9.65 22.34
CA ILE A 310 8.66 11.01 21.83
C ILE A 310 9.84 11.80 22.39
N ASP A 311 10.70 12.28 21.50
CA ASP A 311 11.87 13.07 21.89
C ASP A 311 11.51 14.53 22.13
N GLN A 312 10.65 15.09 21.27
CA GLN A 312 10.26 16.50 21.31
C GLN A 312 8.87 16.68 20.70
N ILE A 313 8.09 17.59 21.29
CA ILE A 313 6.81 18.08 20.77
C ILE A 313 7.01 19.53 20.29
N ARG A 314 6.60 19.80 19.04
CA ARG A 314 6.72 21.10 18.37
C ARG A 314 5.35 21.62 17.96
N LYS A 315 5.10 22.89 18.25
CA LYS A 315 3.86 23.62 18.00
C LYS A 315 4.11 24.65 16.89
N TYR A 316 3.72 24.34 15.65
CA TYR A 316 4.02 25.17 14.48
C TYR A 316 2.97 26.27 14.24
N SER A 317 3.43 27.43 13.74
CA SER A 317 2.65 28.54 13.18
C SER A 317 3.44 29.20 12.05
N GLY A 318 3.05 28.91 10.81
CA GLY A 318 3.88 29.15 9.62
C GLY A 318 5.17 28.33 9.69
N GLU A 319 6.31 28.95 9.42
CA GLU A 319 7.64 28.32 9.50
C GLU A 319 8.20 28.26 10.94
N LYS A 320 7.63 29.04 11.86
CA LYS A 320 8.11 29.12 13.24
C LYS A 320 7.45 28.03 14.08
N TYR A 321 8.19 27.52 15.05
CA TYR A 321 7.65 26.58 16.03
C TYR A 321 8.08 26.92 17.45
N GLU A 322 7.23 26.54 18.39
CA GLU A 322 7.50 26.55 19.82
C GLU A 322 7.66 25.11 20.32
N ILE A 323 8.53 24.90 21.29
CA ILE A 323 8.73 23.59 21.90
C ILE A 323 7.78 23.49 23.09
N ALA A 324 7.05 22.39 23.19
CA ALA A 324 6.14 22.11 24.28
C ALA A 324 6.53 20.84 25.02
N ASP A 325 6.27 20.81 26.33
CA ASP A 325 6.47 19.61 27.15
C ASP A 325 5.25 18.67 27.12
N VAL A 326 4.07 19.25 26.89
CA VAL A 326 2.77 18.56 26.88
C VAL A 326 1.93 19.09 25.71
N ALA A 327 1.23 18.18 25.04
CA ALA A 327 0.15 18.47 24.11
C ALA A 327 -1.18 17.93 24.67
N GLU A 328 -2.21 18.76 24.66
CA GLU A 328 -3.54 18.43 25.17
C GLU A 328 -4.47 17.97 24.02
N ALA A 329 -5.55 17.27 24.35
CA ALA A 329 -6.55 16.87 23.36
C ALA A 329 -7.10 18.08 22.60
N GLY A 330 -7.31 17.94 21.29
CA GLY A 330 -7.69 19.01 20.37
C GLY A 330 -6.50 19.76 19.74
N GLU A 331 -5.29 19.65 20.29
CA GLU A 331 -4.11 20.32 19.73
C GLU A 331 -3.50 19.57 18.54
N ILE A 332 -3.04 20.36 17.56
CA ILE A 332 -2.16 19.88 16.48
C ILE A 332 -0.70 20.16 16.84
N VAL A 333 0.10 19.10 16.82
CA VAL A 333 1.53 19.13 17.13
C VAL A 333 2.32 18.25 16.17
N ALA A 334 3.60 18.58 16.03
CA ALA A 334 4.56 17.73 15.35
C ALA A 334 5.49 17.08 16.39
N VAL A 335 5.67 15.77 16.29
CA VAL A 335 6.54 15.01 17.19
C VAL A 335 7.75 14.45 16.45
N THR A 336 8.84 14.26 17.20
CA THR A 336 10.07 13.59 16.77
C THR A 336 10.29 12.33 17.59
N GLY A 337 11.04 11.37 17.04
CA GLY A 337 11.36 10.10 17.68
C GLY A 337 10.57 8.90 17.15
N LEU A 338 9.57 9.13 16.30
CA LEU A 338 8.81 8.06 15.63
C LEU A 338 9.41 7.76 14.25
N SER A 339 9.73 6.50 13.96
CA SER A 339 10.39 6.09 12.71
C SER A 339 9.41 5.67 11.61
N SER A 340 8.33 4.97 11.96
CA SER A 340 7.57 4.15 11.00
C SER A 340 6.07 4.49 10.96
N THR A 341 5.70 5.71 11.35
CA THR A 341 4.30 6.17 11.31
C THR A 341 3.84 6.53 9.89
N LEU A 342 2.54 6.50 9.61
CA LEU A 342 1.99 7.00 8.34
C LEU A 342 0.82 7.97 8.50
N PRO A 343 0.58 8.83 7.50
CA PRO A 343 -0.66 9.60 7.41
C PRO A 343 -1.89 8.67 7.45
N GLY A 344 -2.91 9.06 8.22
CA GLY A 344 -4.13 8.26 8.46
C GLY A 344 -4.01 7.25 9.61
N GLN A 345 -2.81 7.04 10.17
CA GLN A 345 -2.60 6.11 11.27
C GLN A 345 -3.14 6.67 12.60
N GLY A 346 -3.93 5.84 13.28
CA GLY A 346 -4.32 6.06 14.68
C GLY A 346 -3.23 5.57 15.64
N LEU A 347 -2.97 6.37 16.67
CA LEU A 347 -2.08 6.06 17.79
C LEU A 347 -2.92 5.97 19.07
N GLY A 348 -2.58 5.03 19.97
CA GLY A 348 -3.35 4.78 21.18
C GLY A 348 -4.69 4.09 20.90
N PHE A 349 -5.80 4.62 21.45
CA PHE A 349 -7.15 4.07 21.22
C PHE A 349 -7.79 4.49 19.90
N GLU A 350 -7.16 5.40 19.15
CA GLU A 350 -7.65 5.82 17.83
C GLU A 350 -7.52 4.66 16.83
N GLN A 351 -8.60 4.31 16.14
CA GLN A 351 -8.55 3.33 15.06
C GLN A 351 -7.92 3.93 13.80
N GLN A 352 -7.29 3.08 12.99
CA GLN A 352 -6.75 3.48 11.69
C GLN A 352 -7.90 3.94 10.79
N SER A 353 -7.72 5.09 10.13
CA SER A 353 -8.73 5.62 9.21
C SER A 353 -8.80 4.79 7.93
N ASN A 354 -9.97 4.78 7.29
CA ASN A 354 -10.19 4.10 6.01
C ASN A 354 -9.28 4.66 4.91
N MET A 355 -9.03 3.84 3.88
CA MET A 355 -8.25 4.21 2.70
C MET A 355 -8.81 5.48 2.03
N PRO A 356 -7.93 6.36 1.51
CA PRO A 356 -8.37 7.57 0.80
C PRO A 356 -9.25 7.21 -0.40
N ILE A 357 -10.28 8.03 -0.67
CA ILE A 357 -11.24 7.79 -1.76
C ILE A 357 -10.59 8.00 -3.13
N LEU A 358 -9.57 8.84 -3.19
CA LEU A 358 -8.89 9.21 -4.42
C LEU A 358 -7.65 8.33 -4.64
N GLU A 359 -7.74 7.42 -5.61
CA GLU A 359 -6.61 6.60 -6.07
C GLU A 359 -5.99 7.17 -7.35
N PRO A 360 -4.65 7.18 -7.47
CA PRO A 360 -3.98 7.62 -8.69
C PRO A 360 -4.18 6.59 -9.80
N VAL A 361 -4.51 7.06 -11.00
CA VAL A 361 -4.86 6.20 -12.15
C VAL A 361 -3.81 6.19 -13.26
N LEU A 362 -2.81 7.07 -13.18
CA LEU A 362 -1.78 7.22 -14.19
C LEU A 362 -0.43 6.81 -13.62
N ASN A 363 0.28 5.92 -14.30
CA ASN A 363 1.62 5.48 -13.93
C ASN A 363 2.66 6.02 -14.91
N TYR A 364 3.54 6.89 -14.43
CA TYR A 364 4.58 7.50 -15.25
C TYR A 364 5.93 6.84 -14.97
N ARG A 365 6.63 6.48 -16.05
CA ARG A 365 8.04 6.12 -15.94
C ARG A 365 8.87 7.36 -15.63
N MET A 366 9.57 7.35 -14.50
CA MET A 366 10.55 8.38 -14.16
C MET A 366 11.89 8.08 -14.84
N ILE A 367 12.36 9.02 -15.64
CA ILE A 367 13.64 8.99 -16.34
C ILE A 367 14.63 9.80 -15.52
N LEU A 368 15.64 9.12 -14.99
CA LEU A 368 16.76 9.72 -14.28
C LEU A 368 17.89 10.06 -15.26
N PRO A 369 18.72 11.09 -14.97
CA PRO A 369 19.97 11.32 -15.68
C PRO A 369 20.93 10.13 -15.63
N ASP A 370 21.73 9.94 -16.68
CA ASP A 370 22.67 8.80 -16.82
C ASP A 370 23.72 8.71 -15.70
N ASP A 371 23.99 9.81 -14.99
CA ASP A 371 24.96 9.89 -13.90
C ASP A 371 24.40 9.45 -12.53
N VAL A 372 23.09 9.19 -12.43
CA VAL A 372 22.43 8.82 -11.18
C VAL A 372 22.03 7.35 -11.18
N ASN A 373 22.47 6.60 -10.16
CA ASN A 373 22.07 5.20 -9.99
C ASN A 373 20.60 5.11 -9.50
N PRO A 374 19.69 4.45 -10.25
CA PRO A 374 18.28 4.36 -9.88
C PRO A 374 18.02 3.68 -8.53
N ALA A 375 18.76 2.63 -8.18
CA ALA A 375 18.56 1.90 -6.93
C ALA A 375 18.97 2.74 -5.71
N ALA A 376 20.04 3.52 -5.82
CA ALA A 376 20.44 4.45 -4.75
C ALA A 376 19.49 5.64 -4.64
N PHE A 377 18.90 6.07 -5.77
CA PHE A 377 17.93 7.15 -5.79
C PHE A 377 16.56 6.73 -5.23
N MET A 378 16.23 5.44 -5.30
CA MET A 378 15.01 4.87 -4.72
C MET A 378 14.87 5.18 -3.22
N GLU A 379 15.97 5.17 -2.45
CA GLU A 379 15.91 5.55 -1.03
C GLU A 379 15.43 7.00 -0.85
N LYS A 380 15.88 7.93 -1.72
CA LYS A 380 15.44 9.33 -1.70
C LYS A 380 14.01 9.50 -2.20
N LEU A 381 13.55 8.64 -3.09
CA LEU A 381 12.16 8.66 -3.55
C LEU A 381 11.19 8.10 -2.52
N LYS A 382 11.56 7.02 -1.82
CA LYS A 382 10.81 6.51 -0.66
C LYS A 382 10.60 7.58 0.41
N GLN A 383 11.55 8.48 0.56
CA GLN A 383 11.39 9.64 1.45
C GLN A 383 10.26 10.58 1.03
N LEU A 384 10.03 10.75 -0.27
CA LEU A 384 8.90 11.53 -0.78
C LEU A 384 7.59 10.76 -0.66
N GLU A 385 7.62 9.44 -0.90
CA GLU A 385 6.47 8.55 -0.70
C GLU A 385 6.04 8.49 0.77
N GLU A 386 6.97 8.55 1.73
CA GLU A 386 6.65 8.67 3.16
C GLU A 386 5.88 9.97 3.49
N GLU A 387 6.22 11.07 2.82
CA GLU A 387 5.59 12.38 3.00
C GLU A 387 4.24 12.45 2.28
N ASP A 388 4.15 11.85 1.10
CA ASP A 388 2.95 11.72 0.28
C ASP A 388 2.74 10.27 -0.18
N PRO A 389 2.02 9.44 0.62
CA PRO A 389 1.78 8.03 0.30
C PRO A 389 1.08 7.76 -1.03
N GLN A 390 0.45 8.77 -1.64
CA GLN A 390 -0.22 8.62 -2.93
C GLN A 390 0.74 8.70 -4.12
N LEU A 391 2.02 9.07 -3.92
CA LEU A 391 3.02 9.07 -4.99
C LEU A 391 3.44 7.66 -5.45
N TYR A 392 2.95 6.59 -4.79
CA TYR A 392 3.12 5.17 -5.09
C TYR A 392 4.30 4.87 -6.03
N ILE A 393 5.50 4.74 -5.44
CA ILE A 393 6.75 4.65 -6.19
C ILE A 393 7.16 3.19 -6.28
N VAL A 394 7.02 2.62 -7.47
CA VAL A 394 7.27 1.20 -7.72
C VAL A 394 8.60 1.02 -8.44
N TRP A 395 9.46 0.16 -7.90
CA TRP A 395 10.64 -0.34 -8.59
C TRP A 395 10.28 -1.55 -9.46
N VAL A 396 10.45 -1.43 -10.77
CA VAL A 396 10.23 -2.53 -11.71
C VAL A 396 11.57 -3.23 -11.96
N GLU A 397 11.80 -4.35 -11.26
CA GLU A 397 13.07 -5.10 -11.35
C GLU A 397 13.41 -5.57 -12.76
N GLU A 398 12.40 -5.95 -13.54
CA GLU A 398 12.51 -6.54 -14.88
C GLU A 398 13.20 -5.57 -15.85
N PHE A 399 12.82 -4.28 -15.80
CA PHE A 399 13.39 -3.23 -16.66
C PHE A 399 14.41 -2.35 -15.93
N LYS A 400 14.55 -2.49 -14.61
CA LYS A 400 15.34 -1.60 -13.73
C LYS A 400 14.87 -0.15 -13.83
N GLU A 401 13.55 0.04 -13.83
CA GLU A 401 12.90 1.33 -14.03
C GLU A 401 12.12 1.74 -12.78
N ILE A 402 11.95 3.06 -12.62
CA ILE A 402 11.17 3.66 -11.55
C ILE A 402 9.86 4.14 -12.13
N HIS A 403 8.76 3.67 -11.54
CA HIS A 403 7.40 4.01 -11.92
C HIS A 403 6.75 4.80 -10.79
N VAL A 404 6.04 5.86 -11.13
CA VAL A 404 5.43 6.80 -10.17
C VAL A 404 3.99 7.04 -10.55
N GLN A 405 3.08 6.80 -9.61
CA GLN A 405 1.65 7.03 -9.82
C GLN A 405 1.28 8.48 -9.47
N LEU A 406 0.60 9.17 -10.40
CA LEU A 406 0.24 10.60 -10.25
C LEU A 406 -1.21 10.86 -10.70
N MET A 407 -1.80 11.92 -10.16
CA MET A 407 -3.18 12.35 -10.44
C MET A 407 -3.29 13.20 -11.71
N GLY A 408 -2.26 13.98 -12.03
CA GLY A 408 -2.32 14.95 -13.13
C GLY A 408 -0.97 15.57 -13.50
N GLN A 409 -1.00 16.42 -14.53
CA GLN A 409 0.21 17.05 -15.08
C GLN A 409 0.80 18.10 -14.14
N VAL A 410 -0.02 18.79 -13.33
CA VAL A 410 0.49 19.82 -12.40
C VAL A 410 1.27 19.15 -11.28
N GLN A 411 0.78 18.02 -10.74
CA GLN A 411 1.51 17.22 -9.75
C GLN A 411 2.87 16.76 -10.29
N MET A 412 2.90 16.31 -11.54
CA MET A 412 4.14 15.88 -12.21
C MET A 412 5.18 17.01 -12.27
N GLU A 413 4.78 18.21 -12.69
CA GLU A 413 5.69 19.37 -12.74
C GLU A 413 6.21 19.78 -11.36
N VAL A 414 5.33 19.77 -10.36
CA VAL A 414 5.71 20.05 -8.96
C VAL A 414 6.70 19.01 -8.48
N LEU A 415 6.47 17.72 -8.76
CA LEU A 415 7.36 16.65 -8.36
C LEU A 415 8.75 16.76 -9.03
N VAL A 416 8.82 17.08 -10.32
CA VAL A 416 10.10 17.35 -11.02
C VAL A 416 10.90 18.41 -10.29
N ARG A 417 10.24 19.52 -9.93
CA ARG A 417 10.90 20.66 -9.33
C ARG A 417 11.23 20.43 -7.86
N LEU A 418 10.39 19.72 -7.12
CA LEU A 418 10.65 19.28 -5.75
C LEU A 418 11.91 18.40 -5.70
N ILE A 419 12.00 17.42 -6.61
CA ILE A 419 13.19 16.55 -6.72
C ILE A 419 14.44 17.36 -7.07
N LYS A 420 14.32 18.35 -7.96
CA LYS A 420 15.43 19.25 -8.32
C LYS A 420 15.89 20.10 -7.14
N ASP A 421 14.97 20.73 -6.43
CA ASP A 421 15.29 21.65 -5.34
C ASP A 421 15.84 20.91 -4.11
N ARG A 422 15.28 19.73 -3.79
CA ARG A 422 15.66 18.94 -2.61
C ARG A 422 16.86 18.03 -2.82
N PHE A 423 16.97 17.41 -3.99
CA PHE A 423 18.01 16.40 -4.27
C PHE A 423 19.03 16.84 -5.32
N GLY A 424 18.82 17.97 -5.99
CA GLY A 424 19.72 18.49 -7.03
C GLY A 424 19.65 17.72 -8.35
N VAL A 425 18.64 16.85 -8.55
CA VAL A 425 18.53 15.98 -9.72
C VAL A 425 17.41 16.48 -10.62
N VAL A 426 17.68 16.62 -11.92
CA VAL A 426 16.66 16.96 -12.91
C VAL A 426 16.09 15.66 -13.46
N VAL A 427 14.83 15.37 -13.15
CA VAL A 427 14.13 14.18 -13.65
C VAL A 427 13.17 14.56 -14.77
N THR A 428 12.92 13.63 -15.69
CA THR A 428 11.86 13.75 -16.69
C THR A 428 10.92 12.56 -16.58
N PHE A 429 9.69 12.70 -17.09
CA PHE A 429 8.73 11.61 -17.10
C PHE A 429 8.49 11.16 -18.54
N GLY A 430 8.45 9.85 -18.75
CA GLY A 430 8.03 9.23 -20.01
C GLY A 430 6.51 9.33 -20.20
N PRO A 431 5.98 8.76 -21.30
CA PRO A 431 4.54 8.67 -21.50
C PRO A 431 3.90 7.88 -20.35
N GLY A 432 2.77 8.37 -19.84
CA GLY A 432 2.01 7.69 -18.78
C GLY A 432 1.47 6.36 -19.30
N SER A 433 1.82 5.28 -18.63
CA SER A 433 1.20 3.96 -18.78
C SER A 433 -0.05 3.87 -17.89
N ILE A 434 -1.06 3.18 -18.39
CA ILE A 434 -2.31 2.95 -17.65
C ILE A 434 -2.12 1.75 -16.75
N VAL A 435 -2.59 1.84 -15.51
CA VAL A 435 -2.60 0.71 -14.58
C VAL A 435 -3.78 -0.18 -14.93
N TYR A 436 -3.57 -1.18 -15.77
CA TYR A 436 -4.57 -2.19 -16.09
C TYR A 436 -4.73 -3.18 -14.93
N LYS A 437 -5.91 -3.81 -14.87
CA LYS A 437 -6.22 -4.94 -13.99
C LYS A 437 -6.81 -6.07 -14.80
N GLU A 438 -6.84 -7.28 -14.27
CA GLU A 438 -7.47 -8.43 -14.93
C GLU A 438 -8.55 -9.03 -14.03
N THR A 439 -9.59 -9.59 -14.66
CA THR A 439 -10.63 -10.38 -13.98
C THR A 439 -11.03 -11.57 -14.84
N ILE A 440 -12.06 -12.32 -14.44
CA ILE A 440 -12.60 -13.45 -15.20
C ILE A 440 -14.06 -13.20 -15.60
N ALA A 441 -14.46 -13.67 -16.78
CA ALA A 441 -15.83 -13.56 -17.27
C ALA A 441 -16.73 -14.70 -16.77
N ARG A 442 -16.16 -15.88 -16.50
CA ARG A 442 -16.89 -17.10 -16.14
C ARG A 442 -16.22 -17.84 -14.99
N ALA A 443 -17.05 -18.51 -14.19
CA ALA A 443 -16.55 -19.32 -13.10
C ALA A 443 -15.83 -20.58 -13.61
N VAL A 444 -14.74 -20.95 -12.95
CA VAL A 444 -13.88 -22.09 -13.34
C VAL A 444 -13.25 -22.70 -12.10
N GLU A 445 -13.07 -24.01 -12.10
CA GLU A 445 -12.29 -24.71 -11.07
C GLU A 445 -10.82 -24.79 -11.48
N GLY A 446 -9.98 -24.09 -10.75
CA GLY A 446 -8.53 -24.10 -10.89
C GLY A 446 -7.89 -25.17 -10.01
N VAL A 447 -6.93 -25.91 -10.55
CA VAL A 447 -6.24 -27.01 -9.86
C VAL A 447 -4.75 -26.72 -9.73
N GLY A 448 -4.26 -26.81 -8.50
CA GLY A 448 -2.85 -26.64 -8.20
C GLY A 448 -2.32 -27.84 -7.43
N HIS A 449 -1.31 -28.50 -8.00
CA HIS A 449 -0.63 -29.63 -7.40
C HIS A 449 0.87 -29.35 -7.24
N PHE A 450 1.43 -29.69 -6.09
CA PHE A 450 2.84 -29.45 -5.76
C PHE A 450 3.46 -30.64 -5.02
N GLU A 451 4.30 -31.40 -5.73
CA GLU A 451 4.96 -32.63 -5.24
C GLU A 451 6.39 -32.81 -5.80
N PRO A 452 7.40 -31.99 -5.41
CA PRO A 452 8.77 -32.10 -5.91
C PRO A 452 9.60 -33.27 -5.34
N LEU A 453 9.63 -33.48 -4.01
CA LEU A 453 10.18 -34.66 -3.32
C LEU A 453 9.82 -34.61 -1.83
N ARG A 454 9.09 -35.61 -1.29
CA ARG A 454 8.64 -35.64 0.13
C ARG A 454 7.81 -34.43 0.58
N HIS A 455 7.31 -33.67 -0.39
CA HIS A 455 6.37 -32.57 -0.26
C HIS A 455 5.08 -32.98 -0.96
N TYR A 456 3.91 -32.63 -0.45
CA TYR A 456 2.63 -32.91 -1.10
C TYR A 456 1.60 -31.85 -0.71
N ALA A 457 1.04 -31.16 -1.70
CA ALA A 457 -0.17 -30.38 -1.52
C ALA A 457 -0.98 -30.34 -2.83
N GLU A 458 -2.29 -30.46 -2.70
CA GLU A 458 -3.22 -30.35 -3.81
C GLU A 458 -4.40 -29.48 -3.38
N VAL A 459 -4.74 -28.49 -4.20
CA VAL A 459 -5.76 -27.48 -3.90
C VAL A 459 -6.63 -27.27 -5.13
N HIS A 460 -7.94 -27.32 -4.93
CA HIS A 460 -8.94 -27.00 -5.94
C HIS A 460 -9.71 -25.76 -5.50
N LEU A 461 -9.66 -24.72 -6.34
CA LEU A 461 -10.29 -23.43 -6.08
C LEU A 461 -11.31 -23.14 -7.17
N LEU A 462 -12.54 -22.82 -6.78
CA LEU A 462 -13.49 -22.20 -7.69
C LEU A 462 -13.18 -20.72 -7.77
N LEU A 463 -12.76 -20.25 -8.95
CA LEU A 463 -12.65 -18.84 -9.26
C LEU A 463 -13.97 -18.42 -9.88
N SER A 464 -14.66 -17.44 -9.29
CA SER A 464 -15.93 -16.92 -9.82
C SER A 464 -15.87 -15.39 -9.95
N PRO A 465 -16.51 -14.79 -10.98
CA PRO A 465 -16.58 -13.34 -11.11
C PRO A 465 -17.27 -12.73 -9.89
N ALA A 466 -16.70 -11.67 -9.33
CA ALA A 466 -17.29 -10.92 -8.23
C ALA A 466 -17.81 -9.55 -8.70
N GLU A 467 -18.48 -8.82 -7.81
CA GLU A 467 -18.93 -7.46 -8.11
C GLU A 467 -17.72 -6.54 -8.35
N ARG A 468 -17.88 -5.55 -9.25
CA ARG A 468 -16.80 -4.62 -9.59
C ARG A 468 -16.34 -3.83 -8.37
N GLY A 469 -15.03 -3.76 -8.15
CA GLY A 469 -14.42 -3.08 -7.01
C GLY A 469 -14.44 -3.89 -5.71
N SER A 470 -14.88 -5.15 -5.73
CA SER A 470 -14.86 -6.03 -4.55
C SER A 470 -13.48 -6.64 -4.27
N GLY A 471 -12.56 -6.56 -5.24
CA GLY A 471 -11.21 -7.13 -5.09
C GLY A 471 -11.23 -8.66 -5.09
N ILE A 472 -10.28 -9.27 -4.40
CA ILE A 472 -10.24 -10.73 -4.24
C ILE A 472 -10.90 -11.08 -2.91
N THR A 473 -11.93 -11.92 -2.96
CA THR A 473 -12.63 -12.41 -1.76
C THR A 473 -12.44 -13.91 -1.62
N VAL A 474 -12.29 -14.40 -0.39
CA VAL A 474 -12.05 -15.82 -0.14
C VAL A 474 -13.15 -16.43 0.72
N THR A 475 -13.69 -17.56 0.28
CA THR A 475 -14.65 -18.37 1.05
C THR A 475 -14.28 -19.84 1.00
N SER A 476 -14.86 -20.67 1.87
CA SER A 476 -14.63 -22.12 1.89
C SER A 476 -15.95 -22.87 1.93
N THR A 477 -16.12 -23.83 1.04
CA THR A 477 -17.21 -24.83 1.04
C THR A 477 -16.69 -26.23 1.40
N CYS A 478 -15.38 -26.38 1.58
CA CYS A 478 -14.72 -27.65 1.88
C CYS A 478 -15.08 -28.17 3.28
N SER A 479 -15.46 -29.45 3.38
CA SER A 479 -15.72 -30.11 4.67
C SER A 479 -14.44 -30.24 5.50
N GLU A 480 -14.57 -30.08 6.82
CA GLU A 480 -13.47 -30.30 7.77
C GLU A 480 -12.97 -31.77 7.73
N ASP A 481 -13.77 -32.70 7.22
CA ASP A 481 -13.38 -34.12 7.05
C ASP A 481 -12.44 -34.35 5.86
N VAL A 482 -12.47 -33.46 4.85
CA VAL A 482 -11.66 -33.57 3.63
C VAL A 482 -10.33 -32.84 3.81
N LEU A 483 -10.39 -31.64 4.37
CA LEU A 483 -9.22 -30.82 4.64
C LEU A 483 -9.39 -30.11 5.97
N ASP A 484 -8.46 -30.32 6.90
CA ASP A 484 -8.50 -29.71 8.23
C ASP A 484 -8.62 -28.18 8.13
N LYS A 485 -9.40 -27.59 9.05
CA LYS A 485 -9.65 -26.15 9.11
C LYS A 485 -8.37 -25.30 9.15
N ASN A 486 -7.29 -25.82 9.72
CA ASN A 486 -5.99 -25.15 9.77
C ASN A 486 -5.41 -24.94 8.36
N TRP A 487 -5.52 -25.94 7.49
CA TRP A 487 -5.05 -25.86 6.10
C TRP A 487 -5.95 -24.99 5.24
N GLN A 488 -7.27 -25.05 5.46
CA GLN A 488 -8.20 -24.14 4.79
C GLN A 488 -7.88 -22.66 5.10
N ARG A 489 -7.59 -22.35 6.37
CA ARG A 489 -7.14 -21.00 6.79
C ARG A 489 -5.82 -20.62 6.14
N LEU A 490 -4.87 -21.55 6.05
CA LEU A 490 -3.57 -21.31 5.43
C LEU A 490 -3.70 -20.99 3.93
N ILE A 491 -4.53 -21.74 3.21
CA ILE A 491 -4.86 -21.47 1.80
C ILE A 491 -5.46 -20.07 1.68
N ALA A 492 -6.45 -19.74 2.52
CA ALA A 492 -7.05 -18.41 2.49
C ALA A 492 -6.04 -17.29 2.74
N THR A 493 -5.15 -17.46 3.73
CA THR A 493 -4.04 -16.53 3.97
C THR A 493 -3.14 -16.38 2.74
N HIS A 494 -2.81 -17.46 2.04
CA HIS A 494 -1.97 -17.37 0.83
C HIS A 494 -2.69 -16.75 -0.37
N VAL A 495 -4.03 -16.84 -0.45
CA VAL A 495 -4.78 -16.08 -1.44
C VAL A 495 -4.72 -14.57 -1.14
N GLU A 496 -4.75 -14.18 0.13
CA GLU A 496 -4.78 -12.76 0.53
C GLU A 496 -3.39 -12.11 0.70
N GLU A 497 -2.32 -12.89 0.94
CA GLU A 497 -0.99 -12.34 1.27
C GLU A 497 -0.28 -11.65 0.10
N LYS A 498 -0.67 -11.94 -1.14
CA LYS A 498 0.02 -11.50 -2.35
C LYS A 498 -0.99 -11.08 -3.41
N GLU A 499 -0.68 -9.99 -4.11
CA GLU A 499 -1.38 -9.61 -5.33
C GLU A 499 -1.07 -10.62 -6.46
N HIS A 500 -2.11 -11.29 -6.94
CA HIS A 500 -2.00 -12.30 -7.99
C HIS A 500 -1.89 -11.64 -9.36
N ARG A 501 -1.03 -12.18 -10.23
CA ARG A 501 -0.87 -11.68 -11.61
C ARG A 501 -1.82 -12.40 -12.56
N GLY A 502 -2.44 -11.63 -13.45
CA GLY A 502 -3.23 -12.10 -14.57
C GLY A 502 -2.38 -12.75 -15.67
N VAL A 503 -3.04 -13.42 -16.60
CA VAL A 503 -2.40 -14.23 -17.66
C VAL A 503 -2.27 -13.50 -18.99
N LEU A 504 -2.99 -12.39 -19.18
CA LEU A 504 -3.03 -11.64 -20.45
C LEU A 504 -1.88 -10.64 -20.55
N THR A 505 -1.71 -9.81 -19.52
CA THR A 505 -0.75 -8.70 -19.50
C THR A 505 0.18 -8.75 -18.29
N GLY A 506 -0.03 -9.70 -17.38
CA GLY A 506 0.67 -9.77 -16.10
C GLY A 506 0.16 -8.73 -15.09
N SER A 507 -0.94 -8.04 -15.41
CA SER A 507 -1.59 -7.04 -14.56
C SER A 507 -2.20 -7.68 -13.31
N ALA A 508 -2.46 -6.87 -12.28
CA ALA A 508 -3.03 -7.36 -11.03
C ALA A 508 -4.45 -7.95 -11.22
N LEU A 509 -4.71 -9.10 -10.62
CA LEU A 509 -6.00 -9.76 -10.59
C LEU A 509 -6.94 -9.08 -9.59
N THR A 510 -8.19 -8.82 -10.00
CA THR A 510 -9.20 -8.17 -9.16
C THR A 510 -10.61 -8.68 -9.48
N ASP A 511 -11.56 -8.38 -8.60
CA ASP A 511 -12.97 -8.76 -8.72
C ASP A 511 -13.19 -10.27 -8.93
N VAL A 512 -12.47 -11.10 -8.18
CA VAL A 512 -12.57 -12.56 -8.21
C VAL A 512 -12.90 -13.10 -6.83
N LYS A 513 -13.97 -13.88 -6.74
CA LYS A 513 -14.30 -14.66 -5.56
C LYS A 513 -13.68 -16.04 -5.69
N VAL A 514 -12.81 -16.37 -4.74
CA VAL A 514 -12.09 -17.63 -4.63
C VAL A 514 -12.76 -18.50 -3.57
N THR A 515 -13.36 -19.61 -3.98
CA THR A 515 -14.02 -20.55 -3.08
C THR A 515 -13.21 -21.85 -2.99
N ILE A 516 -12.77 -22.23 -1.79
CA ILE A 516 -12.05 -23.48 -1.55
C ILE A 516 -13.04 -24.64 -1.62
N LEU A 517 -12.93 -25.47 -2.68
CA LEU A 517 -13.82 -26.61 -2.89
C LEU A 517 -13.30 -27.85 -2.17
N THR A 518 -12.07 -28.24 -2.49
CA THR A 518 -11.43 -29.44 -1.98
C THR A 518 -9.92 -29.28 -1.97
N GLY A 519 -9.23 -30.17 -1.26
CA GLY A 519 -7.79 -30.22 -1.23
C GLY A 519 -7.31 -31.46 -0.50
N ARG A 520 -6.03 -31.76 -0.62
CA ARG A 520 -5.42 -32.95 0.01
C ARG A 520 -4.08 -32.60 0.62
N ALA A 521 -3.92 -33.02 1.88
CA ALA A 521 -2.66 -32.98 2.62
C ALA A 521 -2.18 -34.40 2.93
N HIS A 522 -0.87 -34.56 3.09
CA HIS A 522 -0.22 -35.76 3.57
C HIS A 522 0.39 -35.51 4.97
N VAL A 523 0.02 -36.36 5.93
CA VAL A 523 0.36 -36.21 7.37
C VAL A 523 1.85 -36.02 7.66
N LYS A 524 2.73 -36.59 6.85
CA LYS A 524 4.21 -36.54 7.04
C LYS A 524 4.96 -35.68 6.04
N HIS A 525 4.30 -35.27 4.96
CA HIS A 525 4.95 -34.72 3.77
C HIS A 525 4.34 -33.38 3.36
N THR A 526 3.36 -32.84 4.08
CA THR A 526 2.84 -31.51 3.81
C THR A 526 3.42 -30.52 4.80
N GLU A 527 4.10 -29.52 4.27
CA GLU A 527 4.55 -28.35 5.02
C GLU A 527 3.75 -27.12 4.62
N GLY A 528 3.79 -26.06 5.44
CA GLY A 528 3.04 -24.84 5.15
C GLY A 528 3.40 -24.19 3.80
N GLY A 529 4.65 -24.33 3.36
CA GLY A 529 5.10 -23.83 2.06
C GLY A 529 4.51 -24.55 0.85
N ASP A 530 4.03 -25.79 1.01
CA ASP A 530 3.52 -26.59 -0.10
C ASP A 530 2.14 -26.11 -0.54
N PHE A 531 1.26 -25.82 0.42
CA PHE A 531 -0.05 -25.22 0.16
C PHE A 531 0.08 -23.86 -0.49
N ARG A 532 1.08 -23.05 -0.13
CA ARG A 532 1.36 -21.78 -0.80
C ARG A 532 1.61 -21.97 -2.30
N GLN A 533 2.48 -22.92 -2.67
CA GLN A 533 2.79 -23.20 -4.07
C GLN A 533 1.58 -23.78 -4.82
N ALA A 534 0.84 -24.70 -4.20
CA ALA A 534 -0.36 -25.28 -4.78
C ALA A 534 -1.45 -24.21 -5.01
N THR A 535 -1.72 -23.35 -4.04
CA THR A 535 -2.71 -22.27 -4.15
C THR A 535 -2.41 -21.32 -5.31
N TYR A 536 -1.16 -20.86 -5.45
CA TYR A 536 -0.81 -19.94 -6.54
C TYR A 536 -0.97 -20.58 -7.92
N ARG A 537 -0.61 -21.86 -8.04
CA ARG A 537 -0.76 -22.62 -9.28
C ARG A 537 -2.22 -22.89 -9.60
N ALA A 538 -3.05 -23.17 -8.60
CA ALA A 538 -4.50 -23.34 -8.77
C ALA A 538 -5.14 -22.08 -9.36
N ILE A 539 -4.78 -20.90 -8.84
CA ILE A 539 -5.27 -19.62 -9.38
C ILE A 539 -4.79 -19.45 -10.82
N ARG A 540 -3.48 -19.59 -11.08
CA ARG A 540 -2.90 -19.40 -12.43
C ARG A 540 -3.47 -20.37 -13.46
N GLN A 541 -3.63 -21.63 -13.11
CA GLN A 541 -4.22 -22.67 -13.97
C GLN A 541 -5.69 -22.34 -14.27
N GLY A 542 -6.47 -21.95 -13.25
CA GLY A 542 -7.85 -21.51 -13.43
C GLY A 542 -7.97 -20.32 -14.38
N LEU A 543 -7.10 -19.30 -14.23
CA LEU A 543 -7.07 -18.14 -15.12
C LEU A 543 -6.79 -18.50 -16.59
N LYS A 544 -5.95 -19.52 -16.85
CA LYS A 544 -5.70 -20.05 -18.21
C LYS A 544 -6.88 -20.86 -18.75
N SER A 545 -7.62 -21.53 -17.87
CA SER A 545 -8.78 -22.36 -18.25
C SER A 545 -10.07 -21.57 -18.45
N THR A 546 -10.10 -20.25 -18.19
CA THR A 546 -11.27 -19.39 -18.39
C THR A 546 -10.98 -18.19 -19.29
N GLU A 547 -12.04 -17.50 -19.68
CA GLU A 547 -11.95 -16.23 -20.40
C GLU A 547 -11.56 -15.11 -19.41
N SER A 548 -10.27 -14.77 -19.41
CA SER A 548 -9.74 -13.62 -18.67
C SER A 548 -10.09 -12.33 -19.41
N VAL A 549 -10.42 -11.27 -18.66
CA VAL A 549 -10.85 -9.97 -19.18
C VAL A 549 -9.91 -8.89 -18.65
N LEU A 550 -9.40 -8.07 -19.57
CA LEU A 550 -8.59 -6.90 -19.24
C LEU A 550 -9.49 -5.73 -18.85
N LEU A 551 -9.17 -5.10 -17.73
CA LEU A 551 -9.84 -3.94 -17.19
C LEU A 551 -8.92 -2.72 -17.25
N GLU A 552 -9.52 -1.58 -17.52
CA GLU A 552 -8.86 -0.29 -17.46
C GLU A 552 -9.66 0.67 -16.56
N PRO A 553 -9.02 1.71 -16.01
CA PRO A 553 -9.72 2.70 -15.21
C PRO A 553 -10.55 3.62 -16.11
N TYR A 554 -11.75 3.97 -15.62
CA TYR A 554 -12.69 4.89 -16.27
C TYR A 554 -12.89 6.14 -15.41
N TYR A 555 -12.97 7.30 -16.05
CA TYR A 555 -13.49 8.52 -15.44
C TYR A 555 -15.01 8.58 -15.58
N SER A 556 -15.68 9.04 -14.53
CA SER A 556 -16.97 9.71 -14.61
C SER A 556 -16.70 11.15 -15.03
N PHE A 557 -17.43 11.65 -16.03
CA PHE A 557 -17.22 13.00 -16.53
C PHE A 557 -18.50 13.83 -16.50
N ILE A 558 -18.31 15.14 -16.29
CA ILE A 558 -19.34 16.16 -16.46
C ILE A 558 -18.76 17.19 -17.43
N LEU A 559 -19.29 17.23 -18.65
CA LEU A 559 -18.88 18.15 -19.70
C LEU A 559 -19.96 19.21 -19.88
N GLN A 560 -19.62 20.46 -19.54
CA GLN A 560 -20.46 21.63 -19.77
C GLN A 560 -19.94 22.37 -21.00
N VAL A 561 -20.79 22.52 -22.02
CA VAL A 561 -20.44 23.24 -23.25
C VAL A 561 -21.59 24.12 -23.72
N PRO A 562 -21.31 25.23 -24.41
CA PRO A 562 -22.36 26.01 -25.07
C PRO A 562 -23.14 25.15 -26.07
N MET A 563 -24.45 25.40 -26.25
CA MET A 563 -25.31 24.62 -27.16
C MET A 563 -24.73 24.47 -28.58
N GLU A 564 -24.05 25.50 -29.08
CA GLU A 564 -23.40 25.50 -30.41
C GLU A 564 -22.36 24.37 -30.59
N TYR A 565 -21.74 23.91 -29.51
CA TYR A 565 -20.65 22.93 -29.54
C TYR A 565 -21.05 21.53 -29.08
N VAL A 566 -22.33 21.29 -28.73
CA VAL A 566 -22.82 19.99 -28.25
C VAL A 566 -22.60 18.89 -29.29
N GLY A 567 -22.89 19.15 -30.57
CA GLY A 567 -22.70 18.16 -31.62
C GLY A 567 -21.24 17.69 -31.74
N ARG A 568 -20.30 18.64 -31.70
CA ARG A 568 -18.86 18.32 -31.70
C ARG A 568 -18.44 17.57 -30.44
N ALA A 569 -18.88 18.03 -29.27
CA ALA A 569 -18.57 17.40 -28.00
C ALA A 569 -19.02 15.93 -27.95
N MET A 570 -20.21 15.62 -28.48
CA MET A 570 -20.71 14.24 -28.59
C MET A 570 -19.87 13.39 -29.53
N THR A 571 -19.47 13.92 -30.70
CA THR A 571 -18.58 13.22 -31.63
C THR A 571 -17.21 12.95 -31.01
N ASP A 572 -16.61 13.93 -30.33
CA ASP A 572 -15.31 13.76 -29.68
C ASP A 572 -15.37 12.73 -28.53
N LEU A 573 -16.47 12.73 -27.75
CA LEU A 573 -16.73 11.72 -26.72
C LEU A 573 -16.87 10.32 -27.32
N GLU A 574 -17.63 10.16 -28.41
CA GLU A 574 -17.80 8.88 -29.10
C GLU A 574 -16.47 8.36 -29.67
N GLN A 575 -15.66 9.22 -30.28
CA GLN A 575 -14.32 8.87 -30.77
C GLN A 575 -13.36 8.45 -29.67
N ARG A 576 -13.60 8.90 -28.43
CA ARG A 576 -12.83 8.53 -27.23
C ARG A 576 -13.44 7.36 -26.46
N PHE A 577 -14.39 6.64 -27.06
CA PHE A 577 -15.08 5.49 -26.47
C PHE A 577 -15.84 5.83 -25.17
N ALA A 578 -16.25 7.08 -25.01
CA ALA A 578 -17.04 7.50 -23.87
C ALA A 578 -18.51 7.03 -24.02
N ARG A 579 -19.08 6.53 -22.92
CA ARG A 579 -20.50 6.26 -22.78
C ARG A 579 -21.17 7.49 -22.18
N ALA A 580 -21.61 8.38 -23.06
CA ALA A 580 -22.31 9.61 -22.69
C ALA A 580 -23.82 9.38 -22.53
N GLU A 581 -24.41 10.03 -21.52
CA GLU A 581 -25.84 10.17 -21.36
C GLU A 581 -26.40 11.25 -22.30
N SER A 582 -27.73 11.36 -22.36
CA SER A 582 -28.37 12.41 -23.15
C SER A 582 -28.05 13.79 -22.58
N PRO A 583 -27.66 14.78 -23.43
CA PRO A 583 -27.36 16.12 -22.97
C PRO A 583 -28.55 16.74 -22.23
N GLN A 584 -28.29 17.25 -21.04
CA GLN A 584 -29.25 18.02 -20.26
C GLN A 584 -29.06 19.50 -20.56
N PHE A 585 -30.13 20.17 -20.95
CA PHE A 585 -30.10 21.58 -21.28
C PHE A 585 -30.50 22.39 -20.05
N ALA A 586 -29.55 23.12 -19.49
CA ALA A 586 -29.80 24.04 -18.41
C ALA A 586 -29.95 25.45 -18.98
N THR A 587 -31.15 26.02 -18.86
CA THR A 587 -31.38 27.45 -19.12
C THR A 587 -30.99 28.24 -17.88
N THR A 588 -29.71 28.51 -17.69
CA THR A 588 -29.28 29.54 -16.72
C THR A 588 -29.49 30.91 -17.37
N ALA A 589 -29.99 31.89 -16.60
CA ALA A 589 -30.44 33.21 -17.06
C ALA A 589 -29.38 34.10 -17.78
N ALA A 590 -28.18 33.59 -18.04
CA ALA A 590 -27.11 34.31 -18.73
C ALA A 590 -26.72 33.69 -20.10
N ARG A 591 -26.71 32.35 -20.26
CA ARG A 591 -26.34 31.64 -21.52
C ARG A 591 -26.92 30.22 -21.55
N GLU A 592 -27.24 29.73 -22.75
CA GLU A 592 -27.71 28.36 -22.98
C GLU A 592 -26.53 27.38 -22.98
N MET A 593 -26.38 26.65 -21.87
CA MET A 593 -25.35 25.63 -21.68
C MET A 593 -25.98 24.23 -21.68
N ALA A 594 -25.26 23.27 -22.23
CA ALA A 594 -25.60 21.86 -22.16
C ALA A 594 -24.61 21.14 -21.25
N THR A 595 -25.13 20.29 -20.38
CA THR A 595 -24.38 19.41 -19.51
C THR A 595 -24.49 17.99 -20.05
N ILE A 596 -23.34 17.35 -20.30
CA ILE A 596 -23.24 15.98 -20.77
C ILE A 596 -22.51 15.19 -19.69
N THR A 597 -23.18 14.20 -19.13
CA THR A 597 -22.65 13.28 -18.12
C THR A 597 -22.34 11.94 -18.75
N GLY A 598 -21.41 11.18 -18.17
CA GLY A 598 -21.12 9.84 -18.65
C GLY A 598 -19.84 9.25 -18.06
N LYS A 599 -19.36 8.17 -18.66
CA LYS A 599 -18.07 7.56 -18.32
C LYS A 599 -17.17 7.36 -19.53
N ALA A 600 -15.86 7.47 -19.35
CA ALA A 600 -14.88 7.33 -20.44
C ALA A 600 -13.58 6.68 -19.96
N PRO A 601 -12.88 5.90 -20.81
CA PRO A 601 -11.55 5.38 -20.48
C PRO A 601 -10.57 6.49 -20.11
N VAL A 602 -9.77 6.30 -19.06
CA VAL A 602 -8.71 7.24 -18.69
C VAL A 602 -7.70 7.40 -19.83
N ALA A 603 -7.44 6.31 -20.57
CA ALA A 603 -6.55 6.25 -21.74
C ALA A 603 -6.81 7.35 -22.76
N THR A 604 -8.09 7.61 -23.01
CA THR A 604 -8.53 8.43 -24.13
C THR A 604 -8.82 9.87 -23.70
N MET A 605 -8.72 10.22 -22.41
CA MET A 605 -9.19 11.51 -21.89
C MET A 605 -8.08 12.50 -21.49
N GLN A 606 -6.80 12.08 -21.50
CA GLN A 606 -5.66 12.88 -21.02
C GLN A 606 -5.58 14.28 -21.66
N ASP A 607 -5.75 14.40 -22.98
CA ASP A 607 -5.64 15.69 -23.69
C ASP A 607 -7.00 16.41 -23.90
N TYR A 608 -8.10 15.82 -23.42
CA TYR A 608 -9.42 16.28 -23.84
C TYR A 608 -9.81 17.61 -23.19
N VAL A 609 -9.40 17.87 -21.95
CA VAL A 609 -9.66 19.14 -21.25
C VAL A 609 -9.14 20.34 -22.07
N SER A 610 -7.89 20.25 -22.53
CA SER A 610 -7.25 21.29 -23.35
C SER A 610 -7.95 21.48 -24.70
N LEU A 611 -8.40 20.39 -25.32
CA LEU A 611 -9.13 20.43 -26.58
C LEU A 611 -10.49 21.12 -26.42
N VAL A 612 -11.25 20.75 -25.38
CA VAL A 612 -12.54 21.37 -25.03
C VAL A 612 -12.38 22.86 -24.85
N HIS A 613 -11.40 23.27 -24.04
CA HIS A 613 -11.14 24.68 -23.79
C HIS A 613 -10.79 25.42 -25.09
N ALA A 614 -9.98 24.83 -25.98
CA ALA A 614 -9.59 25.44 -27.24
C ALA A 614 -10.78 25.66 -28.20
N TYR A 615 -11.62 24.65 -28.43
CA TYR A 615 -12.72 24.79 -29.40
C TYR A 615 -13.92 25.58 -28.87
N THR A 616 -14.13 25.58 -27.56
CA THR A 616 -15.20 26.38 -26.92
C THR A 616 -14.79 27.82 -26.64
N LYS A 617 -13.58 28.24 -27.04
CA LYS A 617 -13.01 29.56 -26.74
C LYS A 617 -12.97 29.85 -25.22
N GLY A 618 -12.69 28.81 -24.43
CA GLY A 618 -12.61 28.85 -22.97
C GLY A 618 -13.94 28.81 -22.22
N LEU A 619 -15.07 28.58 -22.93
CA LEU A 619 -16.40 28.52 -22.31
C LEU A 619 -16.81 27.12 -21.86
N GLY A 620 -16.15 26.08 -22.36
CA GLY A 620 -16.42 24.70 -22.04
C GLY A 620 -15.62 24.23 -20.85
N HIS A 621 -16.26 23.48 -19.96
CA HIS A 621 -15.64 22.93 -18.76
C HIS A 621 -15.84 21.42 -18.72
N LEU A 622 -14.76 20.66 -18.55
CA LEU A 622 -14.78 19.22 -18.39
C LEU A 622 -14.29 18.89 -16.98
N THR A 623 -15.16 18.28 -16.18
CA THR A 623 -14.81 17.70 -14.88
C THR A 623 -14.65 16.20 -15.04
N LEU A 624 -13.58 15.64 -14.48
CA LEU A 624 -13.29 14.21 -14.47
C LEU A 624 -13.14 13.74 -13.02
N GLU A 625 -13.83 12.67 -12.65
CA GLU A 625 -13.66 11.97 -11.38
C GLU A 625 -13.41 10.49 -11.66
N LEU A 626 -12.58 9.81 -10.88
CA LEU A 626 -12.42 8.36 -11.04
C LEU A 626 -13.75 7.64 -10.75
N TRP A 627 -14.23 6.86 -11.71
CA TRP A 627 -15.43 6.03 -11.54
C TRP A 627 -15.08 4.65 -10.98
N GLY A 628 -13.96 4.09 -11.41
CA GLY A 628 -13.49 2.75 -11.06
C GLY A 628 -12.91 2.04 -12.27
N TYR A 629 -12.85 0.71 -12.22
CA TYR A 629 -12.38 -0.13 -13.33
C TYR A 629 -13.57 -0.71 -14.11
N ASP A 630 -13.45 -0.71 -15.44
CA ASP A 630 -14.41 -1.36 -16.35
C ASP A 630 -13.65 -2.05 -17.49
N GLU A 631 -14.37 -2.76 -18.35
CA GLU A 631 -13.79 -3.48 -19.48
C GLU A 631 -12.96 -2.56 -20.37
N CYS A 632 -11.75 -3.00 -20.70
CA CYS A 632 -10.84 -2.27 -21.58
C CYS A 632 -11.48 -2.09 -22.96
N HIS A 633 -11.41 -0.87 -23.49
CA HIS A 633 -11.97 -0.52 -24.79
C HIS A 633 -11.22 -1.15 -25.98
N ASN A 634 -9.91 -1.38 -25.83
CA ASN A 634 -9.03 -1.94 -26.89
C ASN A 634 -8.12 -3.07 -26.39
N PRO A 635 -8.65 -4.16 -25.80
CA PRO A 635 -7.86 -5.16 -25.09
C PRO A 635 -6.82 -5.86 -25.97
N ALA A 636 -7.16 -6.14 -27.24
CA ALA A 636 -6.24 -6.80 -28.17
C ALA A 636 -4.98 -5.97 -28.48
N GLU A 637 -5.11 -4.65 -28.57
CA GLU A 637 -3.98 -3.75 -28.82
C GLU A 637 -3.07 -3.67 -27.60
N VAL A 638 -3.66 -3.53 -26.40
CA VAL A 638 -2.90 -3.47 -25.14
C VAL A 638 -2.16 -4.78 -24.87
N ILE A 639 -2.82 -5.93 -25.06
CA ILE A 639 -2.20 -7.26 -24.90
C ILE A 639 -1.03 -7.41 -25.87
N ALA A 640 -1.21 -7.01 -27.13
CA ALA A 640 -0.14 -7.06 -28.13
C ALA A 640 1.03 -6.14 -27.75
N GLN A 641 0.77 -4.94 -27.23
CA GLN A 641 1.80 -3.98 -26.84
C GLN A 641 2.60 -4.41 -25.60
N MET A 642 1.95 -5.03 -24.62
CA MET A 642 2.61 -5.48 -23.38
C MET A 642 3.56 -6.66 -23.62
N HIS A 643 3.32 -7.47 -24.66
CA HIS A 643 4.13 -8.63 -25.02
C HIS A 643 4.41 -9.59 -23.84
N TYR A 644 3.44 -9.74 -22.94
CA TYR A 644 3.57 -10.61 -21.77
C TYR A 644 3.24 -12.06 -22.13
N ASP A 645 4.14 -12.99 -21.79
CA ASP A 645 3.90 -14.43 -21.89
C ASP A 645 3.81 -15.06 -20.50
N SER A 646 2.64 -15.62 -20.19
CA SER A 646 2.39 -16.29 -18.91
C SER A 646 3.12 -17.63 -18.76
N GLU A 647 3.52 -18.29 -19.85
CA GLU A 647 4.27 -19.56 -19.78
C GLU A 647 5.76 -19.33 -19.50
N GLU A 648 6.29 -18.14 -19.84
CA GLU A 648 7.67 -17.75 -19.55
C GLU A 648 7.84 -17.11 -18.16
N ASP A 649 6.74 -16.87 -17.44
CA ASP A 649 6.78 -16.34 -16.07
C ASP A 649 7.08 -17.45 -15.04
N PHE A 650 8.37 -17.76 -14.90
CA PHE A 650 8.85 -18.76 -13.93
C PHE A 650 8.62 -18.37 -12.46
N ARG A 651 8.37 -17.08 -12.16
CA ARG A 651 8.07 -16.64 -10.79
C ARG A 651 6.61 -16.92 -10.41
N ASN A 652 5.72 -17.03 -11.39
CA ASN A 652 4.31 -17.31 -11.20
C ASN A 652 3.82 -18.36 -12.22
N PRO A 653 4.32 -19.59 -12.13
CA PRO A 653 4.11 -20.63 -13.13
C PRO A 653 2.65 -21.07 -13.23
N THR A 654 2.21 -21.41 -14.44
CA THR A 654 0.86 -21.86 -14.78
C THR A 654 0.65 -23.36 -14.58
N GLY A 655 1.69 -24.16 -14.79
CA GLY A 655 1.67 -25.61 -14.61
C GLY A 655 1.67 -26.06 -13.14
N SER A 656 1.56 -27.38 -12.91
CA SER A 656 1.67 -28.02 -11.59
C SER A 656 2.90 -28.93 -11.51
N VAL A 657 3.36 -29.25 -10.30
CA VAL A 657 4.55 -30.10 -10.08
C VAL A 657 4.10 -31.43 -9.52
N PHE A 658 4.34 -32.52 -10.24
CA PHE A 658 3.98 -33.88 -9.84
C PHE A 658 5.23 -34.73 -9.60
N CYS A 659 5.10 -35.81 -8.83
CA CYS A 659 6.21 -36.74 -8.61
C CYS A 659 6.07 -37.99 -9.50
N ALA A 660 7.14 -38.33 -10.24
CA ALA A 660 7.28 -39.63 -10.89
C ALA A 660 8.64 -40.21 -10.57
N HIS A 661 8.69 -41.49 -10.16
CA HIS A 661 9.93 -42.22 -9.91
C HIS A 661 10.88 -41.56 -8.87
N GLY A 662 10.33 -40.78 -7.94
CA GLY A 662 11.12 -40.10 -6.91
C GLY A 662 11.78 -38.79 -7.38
N SER A 663 11.35 -38.22 -8.50
CA SER A 663 11.74 -36.90 -8.97
C SER A 663 10.51 -36.08 -9.37
N GLY A 664 10.45 -34.82 -8.92
CA GLY A 664 9.43 -33.88 -9.35
C GLY A 664 9.60 -33.46 -10.81
N TYR A 665 8.51 -33.44 -11.57
CA TYR A 665 8.43 -32.92 -12.94
C TYR A 665 7.28 -31.93 -13.06
N VAL A 666 7.38 -31.00 -14.01
CA VAL A 666 6.36 -29.97 -14.24
C VAL A 666 5.41 -30.47 -15.31
N VAL A 667 4.10 -30.41 -15.03
CA VAL A 667 3.01 -30.69 -15.95
C VAL A 667 2.42 -29.35 -16.42
N PRO A 668 2.33 -29.09 -17.73
CA PRO A 668 1.68 -27.91 -18.31
C PRO A 668 0.22 -27.75 -17.85
N TRP A 669 -0.28 -26.51 -17.82
CA TRP A 669 -1.58 -26.17 -17.22
C TRP A 669 -2.79 -26.91 -17.86
N ASP A 670 -2.69 -27.24 -19.14
CA ASP A 670 -3.69 -27.95 -19.95
C ASP A 670 -3.70 -29.46 -19.70
N GLU A 671 -2.57 -30.02 -19.26
CA GLU A 671 -2.42 -31.44 -18.93
C GLU A 671 -2.68 -31.74 -17.44
N VAL A 672 -2.68 -30.73 -16.56
CA VAL A 672 -2.97 -30.88 -15.11
C VAL A 672 -4.25 -31.68 -14.83
N PRO A 673 -5.37 -31.48 -15.55
CA PRO A 673 -6.61 -32.23 -15.30
C PRO A 673 -6.49 -33.75 -15.50
N GLU A 674 -5.54 -34.20 -16.32
CA GLU A 674 -5.29 -35.62 -16.56
C GLU A 674 -4.43 -36.27 -15.46
N HIS A 675 -3.69 -35.44 -14.71
CA HIS A 675 -2.73 -35.86 -13.70
C HIS A 675 -3.20 -35.64 -12.25
N MET A 676 -4.24 -34.83 -12.05
CA MET A 676 -4.78 -34.52 -10.72
C MET A 676 -5.25 -35.79 -9.96
N HIS A 677 -5.11 -35.78 -8.63
CA HIS A 677 -5.51 -36.93 -7.82
C HIS A 677 -6.95 -36.83 -7.32
N LEU A 678 -7.53 -35.63 -7.29
CA LEU A 678 -8.93 -35.38 -6.94
C LEU A 678 -9.75 -35.07 -8.20
N PRO A 679 -11.00 -35.56 -8.32
CA PRO A 679 -11.86 -35.20 -9.43
C PRO A 679 -12.34 -33.74 -9.29
N TYR A 680 -12.67 -33.13 -10.44
CA TYR A 680 -13.37 -31.85 -10.45
C TYR A 680 -14.70 -31.93 -9.69
N VAL A 681 -14.98 -30.90 -8.91
CA VAL A 681 -16.20 -30.77 -8.11
C VAL A 681 -17.21 -29.88 -8.84
N TYR A 682 -16.76 -28.93 -9.66
CA TYR A 682 -17.58 -27.99 -10.41
C TYR A 682 -17.85 -28.48 -11.84
N HIS A 683 -19.12 -28.47 -12.24
CA HIS A 683 -19.58 -28.91 -13.56
C HIS A 683 -20.31 -27.83 -14.39
N GLY A 684 -20.12 -26.55 -14.06
CA GLY A 684 -20.56 -25.42 -14.91
C GLY A 684 -21.98 -24.89 -14.68
N ASP A 685 -22.92 -25.71 -14.15
CA ASP A 685 -24.35 -25.35 -14.01
C ASP A 685 -24.88 -25.32 -12.56
N GLU A 686 -24.03 -25.56 -11.56
CA GLU A 686 -24.45 -25.65 -10.15
C GLU A 686 -24.24 -24.33 -9.40
N SER A 687 -25.26 -23.86 -8.68
CA SER A 687 -25.10 -22.75 -7.73
C SER A 687 -24.22 -23.19 -6.55
N GLU A 688 -23.45 -22.28 -5.96
CA GLU A 688 -22.62 -22.58 -4.77
C GLU A 688 -23.45 -23.19 -3.62
N GLU A 689 -24.72 -22.80 -3.50
CA GLU A 689 -25.66 -23.39 -2.53
C GLU A 689 -25.99 -24.85 -2.83
N ALA A 690 -26.09 -25.23 -4.11
CA ALA A 690 -26.27 -26.61 -4.54
C ALA A 690 -25.02 -27.46 -4.33
N LEU A 691 -23.82 -26.90 -4.54
CA LEU A 691 -22.52 -27.53 -4.25
C LEU A 691 -22.32 -27.73 -2.74
N ALA A 692 -22.69 -26.74 -1.92
CA ALA A 692 -22.66 -26.85 -0.47
C ALA A 692 -23.70 -27.85 0.07
N ALA A 693 -24.86 -27.98 -0.61
CA ALA A 693 -25.88 -28.97 -0.28
C ALA A 693 -25.48 -30.38 -0.72
N SER A 694 -24.88 -30.56 -1.91
CA SER A 694 -24.44 -31.86 -2.41
C SER A 694 -23.29 -32.44 -1.56
N ALA A 695 -22.36 -31.60 -1.11
CA ALA A 695 -21.32 -31.96 -0.13
C ALA A 695 -21.90 -32.46 1.20
N ARG A 696 -23.04 -31.90 1.66
CA ARG A 696 -23.77 -32.39 2.85
C ARG A 696 -24.54 -33.69 2.59
N THR A 697 -24.95 -33.93 1.34
CA THR A 697 -25.82 -35.06 0.98
C THR A 697 -25.03 -36.36 0.74
N GLN A 698 -23.72 -36.27 0.47
CA GLN A 698 -22.85 -37.45 0.30
C GLN A 698 -22.50 -38.19 1.60
N ASN A 699 -22.80 -37.63 2.76
CA ASN A 699 -22.67 -38.30 4.06
C ASN A 699 -24.06 -38.55 4.68
N ALA A 700 -24.72 -39.62 4.25
CA ALA A 700 -25.96 -40.07 4.87
C ALA A 700 -25.68 -40.68 6.27
N PHE A 701 -25.90 -39.89 7.32
CA PHE A 701 -26.27 -40.39 8.65
C PHE A 701 -27.53 -39.69 9.15
N SER A 702 -28.38 -40.49 9.81
CA SER A 702 -29.78 -40.27 10.13
C SER A 702 -30.08 -39.02 10.97
N ALA A 703 -31.24 -38.40 10.68
CA ALA A 703 -31.80 -37.24 11.36
C ALA A 703 -32.14 -37.40 12.86
N GLU A 704 -31.71 -38.48 13.51
CA GLU A 704 -31.91 -38.72 14.96
C GLU A 704 -30.71 -38.25 15.82
N ASP A 705 -29.50 -38.07 15.25
CA ASP A 705 -28.35 -37.57 16.01
C ASP A 705 -28.32 -36.03 16.13
N ALA A 706 -29.07 -35.32 15.29
CA ALA A 706 -29.19 -33.87 15.31
C ALA A 706 -29.91 -33.33 16.55
N GLN A 707 -30.68 -34.17 17.26
CA GLN A 707 -31.38 -33.77 18.49
C GLN A 707 -30.62 -34.07 19.78
N ALA A 708 -29.48 -34.79 19.72
CA ALA A 708 -28.63 -35.03 20.88
C ALA A 708 -27.59 -33.91 21.14
N LEU A 709 -27.35 -33.01 20.16
CA LEU A 709 -26.40 -31.90 20.29
C LEU A 709 -26.97 -30.60 20.89
N ALA A 710 -28.27 -30.52 21.18
CA ALA A 710 -28.87 -29.36 21.86
C ALA A 710 -28.76 -29.42 23.40
N GLY A 711 -27.92 -30.31 23.94
CA GLY A 711 -27.76 -30.54 25.38
C GLY A 711 -26.55 -29.82 25.98
N ASN A 712 -26.70 -28.52 26.26
CA ASN A 712 -25.71 -27.67 26.91
C ASN A 712 -25.55 -28.06 28.41
N ARG A 713 -24.78 -29.11 28.75
CA ARG A 713 -24.55 -29.51 30.16
C ARG A 713 -23.20 -30.17 30.52
N ARG A 714 -22.25 -30.34 29.56
CA ARG A 714 -20.92 -30.93 29.85
C ARG A 714 -19.74 -29.95 29.88
N ARG A 715 -19.88 -28.71 29.38
CA ARG A 715 -18.81 -27.70 29.45
C ARG A 715 -18.63 -27.10 30.85
N THR A 716 -19.71 -26.95 31.61
CA THR A 716 -19.69 -26.33 32.94
C THR A 716 -19.08 -27.21 34.05
N SER A 717 -18.92 -28.51 33.84
CA SER A 717 -18.32 -29.42 34.84
C SER A 717 -16.79 -29.55 34.70
N PHE A 718 -16.22 -29.33 33.52
CA PHE A 718 -14.76 -29.38 33.31
C PHE A 718 -14.09 -28.05 33.69
N GLU A 719 -14.70 -26.91 33.32
CA GLU A 719 -14.19 -25.58 33.72
C GLU A 719 -14.19 -25.38 35.25
N LYS A 720 -15.18 -25.94 35.95
CA LYS A 720 -15.23 -25.88 37.42
C LYS A 720 -14.16 -26.74 38.10
N ALA A 721 -13.77 -27.86 37.48
CA ALA A 721 -12.71 -28.74 38.01
C ALA A 721 -11.30 -28.16 37.79
N VAL A 722 -11.09 -27.46 36.66
CA VAL A 722 -9.79 -26.84 36.31
C VAL A 722 -9.55 -25.53 37.06
N SER A 723 -10.61 -24.78 37.41
CA SER A 723 -10.49 -23.48 38.12
C SER A 723 -9.97 -23.56 39.56
N GLY A 724 -9.88 -24.76 40.15
CA GLY A 724 -9.45 -24.97 41.54
C GLY A 724 -8.10 -25.66 41.72
N MET A 725 -7.39 -25.99 40.64
CA MET A 725 -6.14 -26.76 40.69
C MET A 725 -4.92 -25.84 40.70
N SER A 726 -3.92 -26.19 41.50
CA SER A 726 -2.64 -25.47 41.49
C SER A 726 -1.84 -25.81 40.23
N SER A 727 -0.95 -24.91 39.77
CA SER A 727 -0.19 -25.14 38.53
C SER A 727 0.65 -26.43 38.58
N VAL A 728 1.05 -26.86 39.77
CA VAL A 728 1.82 -28.09 40.00
C VAL A 728 0.98 -29.35 39.78
N GLU A 729 -0.31 -29.32 40.12
CA GLU A 729 -1.24 -30.44 39.89
C GLU A 729 -1.66 -30.53 38.43
N LEU A 730 -1.77 -29.39 37.75
CA LEU A 730 -2.08 -29.30 36.32
C LEU A 730 -0.93 -29.87 35.47
N ASP A 731 0.31 -29.50 35.78
CA ASP A 731 1.51 -30.00 35.11
C ASP A 731 1.70 -31.51 35.33
N ALA A 732 1.35 -32.03 36.51
CA ALA A 732 1.43 -33.46 36.80
C ALA A 732 0.41 -34.27 35.97
N GLN A 733 -0.80 -33.76 35.76
CA GLN A 733 -1.80 -34.40 34.89
C GLN A 733 -1.42 -34.31 33.42
N LEU A 734 -0.92 -33.15 32.96
CA LEU A 734 -0.44 -32.97 31.60
C LEU A 734 0.73 -33.91 31.28
N ALA A 735 1.66 -34.09 32.22
CA ALA A 735 2.78 -35.02 32.08
C ALA A 735 2.33 -36.51 32.04
N ASP A 736 1.32 -36.89 32.81
CA ASP A 736 0.78 -38.26 32.80
C ASP A 736 0.00 -38.56 31.50
N VAL A 737 -0.67 -37.56 30.92
CA VAL A 737 -1.34 -37.65 29.61
C VAL A 737 -0.32 -37.77 28.48
N TYR A 738 0.72 -36.91 28.49
CA TYR A 738 1.81 -36.95 27.51
C TYR A 738 2.59 -38.28 27.55
N ALA A 739 2.84 -38.83 28.74
CA ALA A 739 3.51 -40.12 28.90
C ALA A 739 2.66 -41.29 28.39
N ARG A 740 1.32 -41.18 28.46
CA ARG A 740 0.37 -42.19 27.95
C ARG A 740 0.26 -42.19 26.43
N GLU A 741 0.29 -41.01 25.80
CA GLU A 741 0.13 -40.87 24.35
C GLU A 741 1.45 -41.06 23.58
N PHE A 742 2.59 -40.69 24.17
CA PHE A 742 3.88 -40.65 23.45
C PHE A 742 4.98 -41.55 24.03
N GLY A 743 4.73 -42.26 25.13
CA GLY A 743 5.57 -43.39 25.57
C GLY A 743 6.97 -43.06 26.13
N MET A 744 7.23 -41.82 26.59
CA MET A 744 8.49 -41.46 27.25
C MET A 744 8.45 -41.66 28.78
N GLY A 745 9.56 -42.13 29.37
CA GLY A 745 9.65 -42.45 30.79
C GLY A 745 9.84 -41.22 31.69
N LYS A 746 9.33 -41.29 32.94
CA LYS A 746 9.35 -40.17 33.92
C LYS A 746 10.75 -39.60 34.23
N ASN A 747 11.82 -40.35 33.96
CA ASN A 747 13.19 -39.89 34.16
C ASN A 747 13.71 -38.98 33.02
N ASP A 748 13.19 -39.13 31.79
CA ASP A 748 13.64 -38.35 30.62
C ASP A 748 13.09 -36.91 30.67
N ILE A 749 11.88 -36.75 31.20
CA ILE A 749 11.21 -35.45 31.38
C ILE A 749 11.94 -34.61 32.46
N ALA A 750 12.42 -35.27 33.53
CA ALA A 750 13.17 -34.61 34.60
C ALA A 750 14.58 -34.18 34.14
N GLU A 751 15.18 -34.90 33.20
CA GLU A 751 16.49 -34.54 32.62
C GLU A 751 16.36 -33.35 31.66
N ASP A 752 15.28 -33.28 30.88
CA ASP A 752 15.02 -32.15 29.97
C ASP A 752 14.71 -30.84 30.72
N GLN A 753 13.98 -30.92 31.85
CA GLN A 753 13.72 -29.76 32.71
C GLN A 753 14.99 -29.27 33.42
N ARG A 754 15.91 -30.16 33.81
CA ARG A 754 17.23 -29.76 34.36
C ARG A 754 18.12 -29.08 33.31
N ARG A 755 18.02 -29.46 32.03
CA ARG A 755 18.76 -28.82 30.92
C ARG A 755 18.28 -27.40 30.64
N LYS A 756 16.98 -27.14 30.77
CA LYS A 756 16.39 -25.80 30.56
C LYS A 756 16.79 -24.77 31.63
N TRP A 757 17.02 -25.20 32.87
CA TRP A 757 17.34 -24.28 33.98
C TRP A 757 18.83 -23.97 34.18
N SER A 758 19.75 -24.75 33.61
CA SER A 758 21.20 -24.60 33.85
C SER A 758 21.95 -23.69 32.87
N GLY A 759 21.28 -23.07 31.89
CA GLY A 759 21.85 -21.98 31.09
C GLY A 759 23.18 -22.27 30.37
N LYS A 760 23.55 -23.54 30.17
CA LYS A 760 24.80 -23.94 29.52
C LYS A 760 24.47 -24.66 28.22
N LYS A 761 24.44 -23.91 27.11
CA LYS A 761 24.54 -24.50 25.78
C LYS A 761 25.93 -25.09 25.60
N LYS A 762 26.00 -26.38 25.27
CA LYS A 762 27.21 -27.02 24.76
C LYS A 762 27.36 -26.54 23.31
N ASN A 763 28.36 -25.71 23.04
CA ASN A 763 28.74 -25.32 21.70
C ASN A 763 29.37 -26.54 20.99
N GLU A 764 28.68 -27.15 20.04
CA GLU A 764 29.27 -28.10 19.07
C GLU A 764 29.68 -27.42 17.75
N TYR A 765 29.82 -26.09 17.75
CA TYR A 765 30.38 -25.31 16.63
C TYR A 765 31.56 -24.43 17.06
N GLU A 766 32.40 -24.89 17.99
CA GLU A 766 33.72 -24.30 18.23
C GLU A 766 34.78 -25.05 17.40
N GLY A 767 34.76 -24.80 16.09
CA GLY A 767 35.80 -25.27 15.17
C GLY A 767 35.98 -24.41 13.92
N LEU A 768 35.12 -23.41 13.70
CA LEU A 768 35.10 -22.60 12.47
C LEU A 768 34.77 -21.13 12.80
N SER A 769 35.51 -20.51 13.72
CA SER A 769 35.62 -19.04 13.77
C SER A 769 36.98 -18.62 13.23
N GLY A 770 37.02 -18.28 11.94
CA GLY A 770 38.10 -17.45 11.42
C GLY A 770 37.98 -16.07 12.07
N LYS A 771 38.99 -15.65 12.84
CA LYS A 771 39.06 -14.32 13.45
C LYS A 771 38.74 -13.22 12.40
N PRO A 772 38.03 -12.13 12.77
CA PRO A 772 37.77 -11.03 11.85
C PRO A 772 39.11 -10.45 11.36
N ARG A 773 39.29 -10.39 10.04
CA ARG A 773 40.48 -9.79 9.42
C ARG A 773 40.48 -8.28 9.69
N THR A 774 41.53 -7.79 10.32
CA THR A 774 41.83 -6.37 10.45
C THR A 774 42.01 -5.73 9.07
N VAL A 775 41.26 -4.64 8.83
CA VAL A 775 41.36 -3.84 7.60
C VAL A 775 42.76 -3.22 7.52
N LYS A 776 43.48 -3.43 6.42
CA LYS A 776 44.77 -2.79 6.20
C LYS A 776 44.56 -1.38 5.64
N HIS A 777 45.17 -0.41 6.28
CA HIS A 777 45.18 0.99 5.84
C HIS A 777 46.46 1.28 5.06
N ASP A 778 46.39 2.16 4.07
CA ASP A 778 47.59 2.70 3.43
C ASP A 778 48.36 3.66 4.35
N LYS A 779 49.49 4.18 3.88
CA LYS A 779 50.37 5.11 4.61
C LYS A 779 49.72 6.47 4.93
N HIS A 780 48.51 6.73 4.42
CA HIS A 780 47.72 7.94 4.66
C HIS A 780 46.43 7.65 5.46
N GLY A 781 46.23 6.41 5.94
CA GLY A 781 45.14 6.04 6.83
C GLY A 781 43.84 5.62 6.14
N ASN A 782 43.81 5.47 4.81
CA ASN A 782 42.60 5.05 4.11
C ASN A 782 42.45 3.52 4.10
N PRO A 783 41.26 2.97 4.43
CA PRO A 783 41.01 1.53 4.37
C PRO A 783 41.08 1.04 2.92
N ILE A 784 41.97 0.09 2.65
CA ILE A 784 42.12 -0.51 1.32
C ILE A 784 41.07 -1.61 1.17
N TYR A 785 40.01 -1.35 0.42
CA TYR A 785 39.04 -2.36 0.01
C TYR A 785 39.46 -3.01 -1.32
N PRO A 786 39.36 -4.33 -1.48
CA PRO A 786 39.60 -4.97 -2.76
C PRO A 786 38.53 -4.55 -3.77
N LYS A 787 38.95 -4.04 -4.93
CA LYS A 787 38.06 -3.73 -6.07
C LYS A 787 37.37 -5.01 -6.55
N LYS A 788 36.04 -5.00 -6.75
CA LYS A 788 35.30 -6.07 -7.43
C LYS A 788 35.58 -6.02 -8.94
N SER A 789 36.23 -7.06 -9.45
CA SER A 789 36.47 -7.33 -10.88
C SER A 789 35.19 -7.88 -11.56
N PRO A 790 35.12 -7.96 -12.91
CA PRO A 790 34.01 -8.60 -13.61
C PRO A 790 33.93 -10.06 -13.16
N GLY A 791 32.74 -10.55 -12.81
CA GLY A 791 32.58 -11.84 -12.11
C GLY A 791 33.23 -13.00 -12.87
N GLU A 792 34.37 -13.49 -12.36
CA GLU A 792 35.06 -14.66 -12.88
C GLU A 792 34.09 -15.87 -12.84
N GLU A 793 34.01 -16.62 -13.94
CA GLU A 793 33.14 -17.80 -14.03
C GLU A 793 33.77 -19.00 -13.31
N TYR A 794 32.97 -19.70 -12.50
CA TYR A 794 33.41 -20.85 -11.73
C TYR A 794 32.50 -22.04 -12.03
N LEU A 795 33.03 -23.09 -12.66
CA LEU A 795 32.33 -24.31 -13.00
C LEU A 795 32.65 -25.42 -12.00
N ILE A 796 31.63 -25.98 -11.35
CA ILE A 796 31.75 -27.17 -10.50
C ILE A 796 31.13 -28.35 -11.26
N VAL A 797 31.84 -29.47 -11.33
CA VAL A 797 31.39 -30.66 -12.08
C VAL A 797 31.29 -31.85 -11.13
N ASP A 798 30.13 -32.51 -11.11
CA ASP A 798 29.95 -33.79 -10.41
C ASP A 798 30.49 -34.94 -11.28
N GLY A 799 31.66 -35.45 -10.92
CA GLY A 799 32.44 -36.35 -11.76
C GLY A 799 31.76 -37.70 -12.04
N TYR A 800 31.08 -38.32 -11.07
CA TYR A 800 30.43 -39.61 -11.34
C TYR A 800 29.16 -39.44 -12.14
N ASN A 801 28.40 -38.39 -11.88
CA ASN A 801 27.20 -38.10 -12.65
C ASN A 801 27.55 -37.93 -14.14
N ILE A 802 28.62 -37.21 -14.45
CA ILE A 802 29.12 -37.09 -15.84
C ILE A 802 29.60 -38.43 -16.40
N ILE A 803 30.41 -39.21 -15.65
CA ILE A 803 30.93 -40.51 -16.11
C ILE A 803 29.79 -41.47 -16.48
N PHE A 804 28.71 -41.50 -15.69
CA PHE A 804 27.58 -42.39 -15.96
C PHE A 804 26.60 -41.87 -17.00
N ALA A 805 26.61 -40.56 -17.28
CA ALA A 805 25.80 -39.92 -18.30
C ALA A 805 26.41 -40.01 -19.71
N TRP A 806 27.73 -39.95 -19.86
CA TRP A 806 28.40 -40.01 -21.17
C TRP A 806 28.71 -41.45 -21.58
N GLU A 807 28.15 -41.91 -22.70
CA GLU A 807 28.28 -43.31 -23.16
C GLU A 807 29.73 -43.80 -23.24
N ASP A 808 30.63 -42.99 -23.79
CA ASP A 808 32.07 -43.31 -23.94
C ASP A 808 32.75 -43.57 -22.58
N LEU A 809 32.49 -42.70 -21.58
CA LEU A 809 33.04 -42.81 -20.23
C LEU A 809 32.36 -43.92 -19.42
N LYS A 810 31.07 -44.16 -19.68
CA LYS A 810 30.29 -45.22 -19.06
C LYS A 810 30.82 -46.59 -19.48
N GLU A 811 31.16 -46.78 -20.75
CA GLU A 811 31.80 -48.02 -21.23
C GLU A 811 33.19 -48.22 -20.63
N LEU A 812 34.01 -47.17 -20.60
CA LEU A 812 35.33 -47.17 -19.94
C LEU A 812 35.23 -47.53 -18.45
N SER A 813 34.24 -46.98 -17.73
CA SER A 813 34.06 -47.22 -16.30
C SER A 813 33.71 -48.67 -15.96
N ARG A 814 33.06 -49.40 -16.88
CA ARG A 814 32.76 -50.84 -16.73
C ARG A 814 34.02 -51.70 -16.78
N ILE A 815 35.07 -51.23 -17.46
CA ILE A 815 36.36 -51.91 -17.58
C ILE A 815 37.29 -51.48 -16.44
N ASN A 816 37.46 -50.17 -16.24
CA ASN A 816 38.25 -49.60 -15.17
C ASN A 816 37.75 -48.18 -14.82
N ILE A 817 37.25 -48.01 -13.60
CA ILE A 817 36.74 -46.72 -13.10
C ILE A 817 37.83 -45.64 -13.04
N ASP A 818 39.08 -46.00 -12.75
CA ASP A 818 40.17 -45.03 -12.67
C ASP A 818 40.52 -44.49 -14.06
N SER A 819 40.48 -45.34 -15.10
CA SER A 819 40.66 -44.91 -16.49
C SER A 819 39.55 -43.97 -16.96
N ALA A 820 38.30 -44.16 -16.50
CA ALA A 820 37.20 -43.24 -16.80
C ALA A 820 37.35 -41.89 -16.10
N ARG A 821 37.87 -41.87 -14.86
CA ARG A 821 38.18 -40.63 -14.15
C ARG A 821 39.29 -39.85 -14.83
N ASP A 822 40.37 -40.52 -15.23
CA ASP A 822 41.49 -39.88 -15.92
C ASP A 822 41.06 -39.30 -17.28
N ALA A 823 40.27 -40.06 -18.06
CA ALA A 823 39.70 -39.56 -19.31
C ALA A 823 38.79 -38.33 -19.11
N LEU A 824 37.99 -38.29 -18.05
CA LEU A 824 37.17 -37.11 -17.73
C LEU A 824 38.04 -35.92 -17.31
N LYS A 825 39.08 -36.14 -16.51
CA LYS A 825 40.03 -35.09 -16.10
C LYS A 825 40.70 -34.45 -17.32
N ASP A 826 41.12 -35.25 -18.29
CA ASP A 826 41.74 -34.76 -19.53
C ASP A 826 40.76 -33.88 -20.33
N VAL A 827 39.51 -34.32 -20.53
CA VAL A 827 38.49 -33.56 -21.26
C VAL A 827 38.19 -32.22 -20.60
N LEU A 828 38.09 -32.17 -19.27
CA LEU A 828 37.80 -30.94 -18.53
C LEU A 828 39.00 -30.00 -18.45
N SER A 829 40.22 -30.54 -18.42
CA SER A 829 41.46 -29.76 -18.47
C SER A 829 41.60 -28.99 -19.79
N ASP A 830 41.34 -29.68 -20.91
CA ASP A 830 41.28 -29.04 -22.24
C ASP A 830 40.20 -27.95 -22.27
N TYR A 831 39.00 -28.26 -21.80
CA TYR A 831 37.87 -27.33 -21.80
C TYR A 831 38.15 -26.05 -20.99
N GLN A 832 38.74 -26.18 -19.80
CA GLN A 832 39.14 -25.04 -19.00
C GLN A 832 40.19 -24.18 -19.72
N GLY A 833 41.13 -24.82 -20.43
CA GLY A 833 42.14 -24.16 -21.24
C GLY A 833 41.54 -23.28 -22.34
N TYR A 834 40.46 -23.72 -22.99
CA TYR A 834 39.76 -22.94 -24.02
C TYR A 834 38.85 -21.83 -23.46
N LYS A 835 38.12 -22.09 -22.38
CA LYS A 835 37.11 -21.15 -21.84
C LYS A 835 37.69 -20.10 -20.87
N GLY A 836 38.80 -20.41 -20.21
CA GLY A 836 39.43 -19.51 -19.23
C GLY A 836 38.64 -19.34 -17.92
N CYS A 837 37.81 -20.32 -17.55
CA CYS A 837 37.06 -20.32 -16.28
C CYS A 837 37.79 -21.09 -15.16
N HIS A 838 37.40 -20.90 -13.90
CA HIS A 838 37.85 -21.76 -12.81
C HIS A 838 37.03 -23.05 -12.80
N LEU A 839 37.67 -24.22 -12.74
CA LEU A 839 36.99 -25.51 -12.81
C LEU A 839 37.34 -26.40 -11.61
N LEU A 840 36.31 -26.89 -10.92
CA LEU A 840 36.39 -27.81 -9.80
C LEU A 840 35.66 -29.11 -10.11
N LEU A 841 36.38 -30.22 -10.16
CA LEU A 841 35.84 -31.55 -10.38
C LEU A 841 35.71 -32.29 -9.04
N VAL A 842 34.50 -32.72 -8.68
CA VAL A 842 34.21 -33.40 -7.41
C VAL A 842 33.92 -34.88 -7.66
N PHE A 843 34.60 -35.76 -6.94
CA PHE A 843 34.32 -37.19 -6.92
C PHE A 843 33.95 -37.63 -5.51
N ASP A 844 32.86 -38.39 -5.41
CA ASP A 844 32.48 -39.07 -4.18
C ASP A 844 33.49 -40.15 -3.76
N ALA A 845 33.68 -40.32 -2.45
CA ALA A 845 34.59 -41.29 -1.86
C ALA A 845 33.98 -42.70 -1.81
N TYR A 846 33.55 -43.23 -2.96
CA TYR A 846 33.07 -44.62 -3.02
C TYR A 846 34.25 -45.62 -2.89
N LYS A 847 34.32 -46.27 -1.72
CA LYS A 847 35.10 -47.49 -1.38
C LYS A 847 36.61 -47.38 -1.02
N VAL A 848 37.05 -46.37 -0.26
CA VAL A 848 38.37 -46.44 0.42
C VAL A 848 38.24 -46.15 1.92
N LYS A 849 38.45 -47.18 2.76
CA LYS A 849 38.39 -47.04 4.23
C LYS A 849 39.48 -46.08 4.71
N GLY A 850 39.11 -45.00 5.40
CA GLY A 850 40.04 -44.08 6.06
C GLY A 850 40.53 -42.89 5.22
N ASN A 851 39.81 -42.48 4.18
CA ASN A 851 40.20 -41.32 3.37
C ASN A 851 39.79 -39.99 4.06
N ALA A 852 40.77 -39.12 4.34
CA ALA A 852 40.56 -37.82 5.01
C ALA A 852 40.04 -36.70 4.08
N GLY A 853 39.68 -37.05 2.84
CA GLY A 853 39.45 -36.13 1.73
C GLY A 853 40.79 -35.69 1.11
N LYS A 854 40.87 -35.71 -0.22
CA LYS A 854 42.09 -35.35 -0.96
C LYS A 854 41.76 -34.25 -1.97
N ARG A 855 42.49 -33.15 -1.93
CA ARG A 855 42.47 -32.10 -2.97
C ARG A 855 43.77 -32.21 -3.75
N GLU A 856 43.67 -32.35 -5.06
CA GLU A 856 44.81 -32.36 -5.96
C GLU A 856 44.54 -31.43 -7.14
N THR A 857 45.60 -30.84 -7.68
CA THR A 857 45.51 -30.08 -8.92
C THR A 857 45.96 -31.00 -10.05
N PHE A 858 45.10 -31.22 -11.03
CA PHE A 858 45.41 -31.99 -12.23
C PHE A 858 45.50 -31.02 -13.41
N HIS A 859 46.71 -30.85 -13.95
CA HIS A 859 47.01 -29.78 -14.91
C HIS A 859 46.55 -28.39 -14.43
N ASN A 860 45.50 -27.84 -15.02
CA ASN A 860 44.91 -26.54 -14.71
C ASN A 860 43.61 -26.62 -13.86
N ILE A 861 43.05 -27.82 -13.67
CA ILE A 861 41.78 -28.04 -12.95
C ILE A 861 42.02 -28.49 -11.50
N GLU A 862 41.11 -28.11 -10.58
CA GLU A 862 41.11 -28.61 -9.21
C GLU A 862 40.25 -29.88 -9.12
N VAL A 863 40.80 -30.96 -8.56
CA VAL A 863 40.08 -32.23 -8.35
C VAL A 863 39.97 -32.50 -6.86
N VAL A 864 38.75 -32.75 -6.40
CA VAL A 864 38.46 -33.06 -5.00
C VAL A 864 37.80 -34.42 -4.87
N TYR A 865 38.38 -35.24 -4.02
CA TYR A 865 37.74 -36.45 -3.50
C TYR A 865 37.18 -36.14 -2.13
N THR A 866 35.87 -36.33 -1.95
CA THR A 866 35.18 -36.03 -0.69
C THR A 866 35.64 -36.94 0.46
N LYS A 867 35.17 -36.66 1.68
CA LYS A 867 35.45 -37.50 2.85
C LYS A 867 34.52 -38.70 2.87
N GLN A 868 34.88 -39.74 3.63
CA GLN A 868 34.09 -40.98 3.72
C GLN A 868 32.61 -40.77 4.15
N ASP A 869 32.31 -39.72 4.92
CA ASP A 869 30.96 -39.39 5.41
C ASP A 869 30.38 -38.09 4.78
N GLU A 870 30.96 -37.59 3.69
CA GLU A 870 30.51 -36.37 2.99
C GLU A 870 30.26 -36.71 1.51
N THR A 871 29.00 -36.62 1.07
CA THR A 871 28.63 -36.87 -0.33
C THR A 871 29.15 -35.76 -1.25
N ALA A 872 29.28 -36.06 -2.55
CA ALA A 872 29.63 -35.05 -3.55
C ALA A 872 28.66 -33.86 -3.50
N ASP A 873 27.36 -34.13 -3.45
CA ASP A 873 26.27 -33.15 -3.34
C ASP A 873 26.48 -32.20 -2.15
N ALA A 874 26.63 -32.75 -0.94
CA ALA A 874 26.86 -31.94 0.27
C ALA A 874 28.13 -31.08 0.19
N PHE A 875 29.17 -31.57 -0.48
CA PHE A 875 30.39 -30.82 -0.72
C PHE A 875 30.18 -29.70 -1.75
N ILE A 876 29.43 -29.97 -2.83
CA ILE A 876 29.09 -29.01 -3.88
C ILE A 876 28.25 -27.88 -3.29
N GLU A 877 27.15 -28.18 -2.59
CA GLU A 877 26.28 -27.22 -1.91
C GLU A 877 27.07 -26.27 -0.99
N LYS A 878 27.92 -26.84 -0.13
CA LYS A 878 28.77 -26.09 0.79
C LYS A 878 29.76 -25.19 0.06
N THR A 879 30.29 -25.67 -1.06
CA THR A 879 31.24 -24.91 -1.88
C THR A 879 30.54 -23.76 -2.59
N VAL A 880 29.38 -24.01 -3.22
CA VAL A 880 28.52 -23.00 -3.86
C VAL A 880 28.19 -21.88 -2.87
N PHE A 881 27.71 -22.22 -1.67
CA PHE A 881 27.38 -21.24 -0.64
C PHE A 881 28.58 -20.36 -0.24
N GLY A 882 29.80 -20.94 -0.17
CA GLY A 882 31.01 -20.22 0.21
C GLY A 882 31.63 -19.32 -0.87
N ILE A 883 31.26 -19.50 -2.14
CA ILE A 883 31.87 -18.78 -3.26
C ILE A 883 30.87 -17.95 -4.10
N ARG A 884 29.56 -18.10 -3.89
CA ARG A 884 28.51 -17.38 -4.65
C ARG A 884 28.61 -15.86 -4.61
N ASP A 885 29.14 -15.27 -3.53
CA ASP A 885 29.28 -13.81 -3.41
C ASP A 885 30.46 -13.24 -4.23
N ARG A 886 31.36 -14.13 -4.70
CA ARG A 886 32.61 -13.78 -5.37
C ARG A 886 32.65 -14.18 -6.85
N TYR A 887 31.98 -15.26 -7.24
CA TYR A 887 32.04 -15.83 -8.58
C TYR A 887 30.64 -16.09 -9.15
N LYS A 888 30.53 -16.10 -10.48
CA LYS A 888 29.34 -16.62 -11.16
C LYS A 888 29.46 -18.14 -11.25
N VAL A 889 28.82 -18.85 -10.33
CA VAL A 889 28.96 -20.30 -10.17
C VAL A 889 27.98 -21.03 -11.08
N THR A 890 28.47 -22.01 -11.84
CA THR A 890 27.68 -22.97 -12.60
C THR A 890 27.99 -24.37 -12.12
N VAL A 891 26.97 -25.21 -11.90
CA VAL A 891 27.16 -26.61 -11.49
C VAL A 891 26.66 -27.54 -12.59
N ALA A 892 27.53 -28.44 -13.01
CA ALA A 892 27.25 -29.44 -14.03
C ALA A 892 26.94 -30.80 -13.40
N THR A 893 25.66 -31.19 -13.44
CA THR A 893 25.14 -32.49 -13.01
C THR A 893 23.82 -32.75 -13.73
N SER A 894 23.46 -34.00 -13.96
CA SER A 894 22.15 -34.45 -14.43
C SER A 894 21.28 -35.02 -13.31
N ASP A 895 21.72 -34.94 -12.05
CA ASP A 895 20.86 -35.25 -10.91
C ASP A 895 19.85 -34.11 -10.69
N GLY A 896 18.56 -34.40 -10.85
CA GLY A 896 17.49 -33.40 -10.75
C GLY A 896 17.37 -32.77 -9.37
N LEU A 897 17.67 -33.52 -8.30
CA LEU A 897 17.60 -33.00 -6.93
C LEU A 897 18.73 -32.03 -6.67
N GLU A 898 19.96 -32.38 -7.06
CA GLU A 898 21.11 -31.51 -6.89
C GLU A 898 20.98 -30.23 -7.74
N GLN A 899 20.44 -30.31 -8.96
CA GLN A 899 20.13 -29.12 -9.77
C GLN A 899 19.18 -28.15 -9.04
N GLN A 900 18.12 -28.67 -8.43
CA GLN A 900 17.16 -27.84 -7.69
C GLN A 900 17.79 -27.21 -6.44
N THR A 901 18.56 -27.99 -5.67
CA THR A 901 19.23 -27.49 -4.47
C THR A 901 20.23 -26.38 -4.80
N VAL A 902 21.07 -26.59 -5.81
CA VAL A 902 22.08 -25.61 -6.22
C VAL A 902 21.46 -24.33 -6.79
N MET A 903 20.34 -24.43 -7.52
CA MET A 903 19.59 -23.27 -7.98
C MET A 903 18.98 -22.47 -6.82
N SER A 904 18.47 -23.14 -5.79
CA SER A 904 17.98 -22.48 -4.57
C SER A 904 19.07 -21.70 -3.82
N LEU A 905 20.34 -22.12 -3.97
CA LEU A 905 21.50 -21.46 -3.40
C LEU A 905 22.05 -20.30 -4.25
N GLY A 906 21.50 -20.07 -5.45
CA GLY A 906 21.82 -18.96 -6.35
C GLY A 906 22.85 -19.26 -7.44
N ALA A 907 23.13 -20.54 -7.74
CA ALA A 907 24.03 -20.94 -8.81
C ALA A 907 23.26 -21.38 -10.08
N LEU A 908 23.93 -21.27 -11.24
CA LEU A 908 23.39 -21.72 -12.51
C LEU A 908 23.51 -23.25 -12.65
N ARG A 909 22.53 -23.89 -13.27
CA ARG A 909 22.58 -25.33 -13.58
C ARG A 909 23.07 -25.57 -15.02
N MET A 910 23.75 -26.69 -15.21
CA MET A 910 24.12 -27.23 -16.51
C MET A 910 23.93 -28.75 -16.47
N SER A 911 23.22 -29.33 -17.42
CA SER A 911 23.09 -30.79 -17.49
C SER A 911 24.38 -31.45 -18.01
N ALA A 912 24.56 -32.76 -17.77
CA ALA A 912 25.71 -33.48 -18.33
C ALA A 912 25.73 -33.46 -19.86
N ARG A 913 24.55 -33.44 -20.50
CA ARG A 913 24.41 -33.35 -21.95
C ARG A 913 24.78 -31.96 -22.46
N GLU A 914 24.28 -30.91 -21.82
CA GLU A 914 24.63 -29.52 -22.14
C GLU A 914 26.13 -29.28 -21.98
N LEU A 915 26.76 -29.84 -20.94
CA LEU A 915 28.21 -29.77 -20.78
C LEU A 915 28.95 -30.43 -21.94
N LYS A 916 28.51 -31.61 -22.41
CA LYS A 916 29.11 -32.30 -23.56
C LYS A 916 28.99 -31.47 -24.85
N GLU A 917 27.79 -30.96 -25.13
CA GLU A 917 27.52 -30.11 -26.30
C GLU A 917 28.35 -28.82 -26.24
N HIS A 918 28.43 -28.19 -25.07
CA HIS A 918 29.22 -26.98 -24.86
C HIS A 918 30.73 -27.23 -25.03
N ILE A 919 31.24 -28.36 -24.56
CA ILE A 919 32.65 -28.76 -24.77
C ILE A 919 32.93 -28.96 -26.26
N GLU A 920 32.05 -29.65 -26.99
CA GLU A 920 32.22 -29.88 -28.43
C GLU A 920 32.17 -28.58 -29.24
N MET A 921 31.24 -27.67 -28.91
CA MET A 921 31.16 -26.35 -29.54
C MET A 921 32.42 -25.52 -29.26
N THR A 922 32.89 -25.51 -28.02
CA THR A 922 34.12 -24.80 -27.62
C THR A 922 35.34 -25.37 -28.34
N LYS A 923 35.41 -26.69 -28.49
CA LYS A 923 36.49 -27.38 -29.23
C LYS A 923 36.47 -27.03 -30.71
N ARG A 924 35.30 -26.96 -31.35
CA ARG A 924 35.16 -26.53 -32.76
C ARG A 924 35.55 -25.07 -32.93
N ALA A 925 35.07 -24.18 -32.06
CA ALA A 925 35.41 -22.76 -32.09
C ALA A 925 36.90 -22.52 -31.87
N GLY A 926 37.53 -23.26 -30.95
CA GLY A 926 38.99 -23.22 -30.74
C GLY A 926 39.78 -23.72 -31.94
N MET A 927 39.29 -24.74 -32.64
CA MET A 927 39.92 -25.27 -33.86
C MET A 927 39.76 -24.31 -35.04
N GLU A 928 38.60 -23.67 -35.19
CA GLU A 928 38.36 -22.62 -36.18
C GLU A 928 39.21 -21.36 -35.91
N ALA A 929 39.35 -20.95 -34.65
CA ALA A 929 40.23 -19.86 -34.24
C ALA A 929 41.72 -20.17 -34.50
N PHE A 930 42.14 -21.43 -34.34
CA PHE A 930 43.51 -21.88 -34.66
C PHE A 930 43.77 -22.01 -36.16
N ILE A 931 42.73 -22.25 -36.97
CA ILE A 931 42.84 -22.32 -38.44
C ILE A 931 42.76 -20.91 -39.07
N SER A 932 42.10 -19.95 -38.41
CA SER A 932 41.88 -18.59 -38.89
C SER A 932 42.87 -17.54 -38.35
N GLY A 933 43.64 -17.85 -37.31
CA GLY A 933 44.79 -17.08 -36.83
C GLY A 933 46.11 -17.70 -37.28
#